data_AF-A0ABD3NC04-F1
#
_entry.id   AF-A0ABD3NC04-F1
#
_cell.length_a   1.000
_cell.length_b   1.000
_cell.length_c   1.000
_cell.angle_alpha   90.00
_cell.angle_beta   90.00
_cell.angle_gamma   90.00
#
_symmetry.space_group_name_H-M   'P 1'
#
loop_
_entity.id
_entity.type
_entity.pdbx_description
1 polymer ?
#
loop_
_entity_poly.entity_id
_entity_poly.type
_entity_poly.pdbx_seq_one_letter_code
_entity_poly.pdbx_strand_id
1 'polypeptide(L)'
;MEMKMALNDGILISAVSTIAVEKVDVITQTEGGDTMEMEFAMMEEGEEEGAVEEVDGGGGGELTMTIEDIMTASDGGTIEGVTLPPGSIQLYTPTADTIDETNGSLLRGRRRRRRRQRRSLANYTGAKPVLVVRVTDVDGLAPSNDANFISDKIFGTGGDSVTPVSQFALCSYGAYNIVYNDYGTRTAEIVGKLSAPGVLEVTIPISLKNSKKHEVTNAVHTAVATKLGFSAKPGPFAHVVIIVEKCYVDCGWAGYATVNSWLSVFQGKNYMYPAVIMHEFGHNLNFGHSGVGNKAYADHGCLMGNPYYSDDVAGMCFNPAKTYQLIMSNGKNNHKGNWYDVSRVSIWDPSVISGGSMSWTGTLVGVAEYGQISVDGVGDRRLVLRIVSGGTNDMYIGFNRKKGMNKDNKQGSDMVTIIEAKAGAVFSSSIRKAVLKQGQSYLVSNWRGDGSNLEIVVDTIRTDVVPGYATVRAAIVGGDGPATPPTNPPTKSGIQPTPPPTPDTSLSPSFPPVENPTTPIPSFLPPSFPPTPNPTPVPSVSPVVPPTSNPTPEPSPSTALQPATKKLSTIIDSAGKRCKGVIFTVLAKQDVIISSMDVISKMNVLTNVTIYTKTGSYHNGTSPIQTELRADEWQQIYSGTIPFEPYQIVTLDDFSIGVSISAGQIQSFHVLFSLGQLFTVGNALEAPVEVVAEDDSIVIYEGQAMRDVFKGIFGRAKWNGVMRYRII
;
A
#
# COMPACT_ATOMS: atom_id res chain seq x y z
N MET A 1 -12.24 38.24 -30.89
CA MET A 1 -12.50 39.21 -29.80
C MET A 1 -13.80 39.98 -30.03
N GLU A 2 -14.17 40.30 -31.28
CA GLU A 2 -15.46 40.93 -31.62
C GLU A 2 -16.71 40.06 -31.31
N MET A 3 -16.61 38.74 -31.41
CA MET A 3 -17.70 37.83 -31.04
C MET A 3 -18.03 37.84 -29.53
N LYS A 4 -17.08 38.29 -28.69
CA LYS A 4 -17.26 38.40 -27.23
C LYS A 4 -17.95 39.71 -26.83
N MET A 5 -17.87 40.76 -27.66
CA MET A 5 -18.60 42.01 -27.45
C MET A 5 -20.05 41.90 -27.94
N ALA A 6 -20.31 41.19 -29.04
CA ALA A 6 -21.67 40.96 -29.54
C ALA A 6 -22.56 40.11 -28.59
N LEU A 7 -21.96 39.27 -27.73
CA LEU A 7 -22.69 38.41 -26.78
C LEU A 7 -23.14 39.14 -25.49
N ASN A 8 -22.51 40.27 -25.15
CA ASN A 8 -22.85 41.02 -23.94
C ASN A 8 -23.97 42.05 -24.14
N ASP A 9 -24.26 42.46 -25.39
CA ASP A 9 -25.27 43.48 -25.70
C ASP A 9 -26.62 42.91 -26.18
N GLY A 10 -26.83 41.59 -26.11
CA GLY A 10 -28.14 40.97 -26.31
C GLY A 10 -28.69 41.01 -27.74
N ILE A 11 -27.87 41.30 -28.74
CA ILE A 11 -28.27 41.40 -30.15
C ILE A 11 -27.56 40.30 -30.94
N LEU A 12 -28.17 39.11 -31.05
CA LEU A 12 -28.13 38.26 -32.25
C LEU A 12 -29.08 37.06 -32.07
N ILE A 13 -30.10 37.04 -32.93
CA ILE A 13 -31.13 36.01 -33.03
C ILE A 13 -30.68 35.07 -34.15
N SER A 14 -30.11 33.93 -33.77
CA SER A 14 -29.60 32.84 -34.62
C SER A 14 -28.34 33.14 -35.46
N ALA A 15 -27.40 32.19 -35.40
CA ALA A 15 -26.39 31.98 -36.42
C ALA A 15 -26.31 30.47 -36.68
N VAL A 16 -26.62 30.06 -37.91
CA VAL A 16 -26.40 28.70 -38.38
C VAL A 16 -24.95 28.63 -38.87
N SER A 17 -24.14 27.81 -38.22
CA SER A 17 -22.82 27.43 -38.71
C SER A 17 -22.87 25.94 -39.03
N THR A 18 -22.84 25.62 -40.31
CA THR A 18 -22.60 24.26 -40.81
C THR A 18 -21.12 23.95 -40.66
N ILE A 19 -20.78 23.02 -39.78
CA ILE A 19 -19.45 22.43 -39.70
C ILE A 19 -19.51 21.11 -40.47
N ALA A 20 -18.74 20.99 -41.54
CA ALA A 20 -18.50 19.71 -42.19
C ALA A 20 -17.58 18.87 -41.28
N VAL A 21 -18.06 17.70 -40.86
CA VAL A 21 -17.31 16.78 -39.99
C VAL A 21 -16.63 15.74 -40.89
N GLU A 22 -15.33 15.89 -41.14
CA GLU A 22 -14.54 14.92 -41.93
C GLU A 22 -14.20 13.63 -41.15
N LYS A 23 -14.37 13.62 -39.83
CA LYS A 23 -14.22 12.42 -39.00
C LYS A 23 -14.93 12.58 -37.65
N VAL A 24 -15.74 11.60 -37.29
CA VAL A 24 -16.30 11.46 -35.94
C VAL A 24 -15.45 10.45 -35.18
N ASP A 25 -14.59 10.93 -34.28
CA ASP A 25 -14.00 10.08 -33.24
C ASP A 25 -15.02 10.01 -32.09
N VAL A 26 -15.76 8.91 -31.99
CA VAL A 26 -16.64 8.63 -30.86
C VAL A 26 -15.75 8.30 -29.65
N ILE A 27 -15.49 9.30 -28.82
CA ILE A 27 -14.90 9.06 -27.50
C ILE A 27 -16.02 8.57 -26.59
N THR A 28 -16.15 7.25 -26.46
CA THR A 28 -16.90 6.65 -25.36
C THR A 28 -16.20 7.04 -24.05
N GLN A 29 -16.83 7.91 -23.27
CA GLN A 29 -16.47 8.06 -21.87
C GLN A 29 -16.94 6.81 -21.12
N THR A 30 -16.11 5.77 -21.11
CA THR A 30 -16.15 4.76 -20.05
C THR A 30 -15.58 5.39 -18.77
N GLU A 31 -16.46 5.92 -17.93
CA GLU A 31 -16.12 6.17 -16.53
C GLU A 31 -15.86 4.84 -15.83
N GLY A 32 -14.58 4.54 -15.55
CA GLY A 32 -14.16 3.63 -14.48
C GLY A 32 -13.99 2.16 -14.88
N GLY A 33 -12.77 1.82 -15.32
CA GLY A 33 -12.30 0.43 -15.33
C GLY A 33 -12.13 -0.09 -13.90
N ASP A 34 -13.12 -0.84 -13.43
CA ASP A 34 -12.93 -1.87 -12.40
C ASP A 34 -12.47 -3.14 -13.12
N THR A 35 -11.33 -3.69 -12.72
CA THR A 35 -10.93 -5.04 -13.14
C THR A 35 -11.87 -6.04 -12.47
N MET A 36 -12.87 -6.51 -13.20
CA MET A 36 -13.64 -7.71 -12.83
C MET A 36 -12.98 -8.97 -13.40
N GLU A 37 -13.26 -10.08 -12.71
CA GLU A 37 -13.02 -11.50 -13.06
C GLU A 37 -11.75 -12.15 -12.52
N MET A 38 -11.83 -12.53 -11.24
CA MET A 38 -11.15 -13.67 -10.66
C MET A 38 -12.22 -14.57 -10.04
N GLU A 39 -12.51 -15.71 -10.67
CA GLU A 39 -13.67 -16.56 -10.36
C GLU A 39 -13.27 -17.80 -9.57
N PHE A 40 -13.65 -17.89 -8.30
CA PHE A 40 -13.32 -19.07 -7.49
C PHE A 40 -14.14 -20.29 -7.96
N ALA A 41 -13.51 -21.23 -8.65
CA ALA A 41 -14.16 -22.37 -9.28
C ALA A 41 -14.57 -23.45 -8.26
N MET A 42 -15.76 -24.04 -8.41
CA MET A 42 -16.16 -25.20 -7.60
C MET A 42 -15.33 -26.43 -7.97
N MET A 43 -14.68 -27.05 -6.98
CA MET A 43 -14.07 -28.38 -7.14
C MET A 43 -14.77 -29.36 -6.19
N GLU A 44 -15.34 -30.44 -6.74
CA GLU A 44 -15.93 -31.53 -5.95
C GLU A 44 -14.81 -32.28 -5.21
N GLU A 45 -14.96 -32.46 -3.90
CA GLU A 45 -14.06 -33.31 -3.11
C GLU A 45 -14.42 -34.79 -3.36
N GLY A 46 -13.45 -35.56 -3.88
CA GLY A 46 -13.54 -37.01 -4.07
C GLY A 46 -12.19 -37.67 -3.76
N GLU A 47 -12.26 -38.81 -3.06
CA GLU A 47 -11.22 -39.55 -2.36
C GLU A 47 -10.14 -40.24 -3.23
N GLU A 48 -9.02 -40.54 -2.54
CA GLU A 48 -8.02 -41.60 -2.74
C GLU A 48 -6.96 -41.59 -3.87
N GLU A 49 -5.79 -42.08 -3.47
CA GLU A 49 -4.57 -42.29 -4.24
C GLU A 49 -4.78 -43.29 -5.39
N GLY A 50 -4.21 -43.00 -6.57
CA GLY A 50 -4.17 -43.96 -7.67
C GLY A 50 -3.35 -43.44 -8.85
N ALA A 51 -2.44 -44.28 -9.33
CA ALA A 51 -1.40 -43.97 -10.30
C ALA A 51 -1.90 -43.56 -11.70
N VAL A 52 -1.01 -42.84 -12.37
CA VAL A 52 -0.93 -42.43 -13.78
C VAL A 52 -1.62 -43.39 -14.78
N GLU A 53 -2.50 -42.84 -15.62
CA GLU A 53 -2.53 -43.17 -17.05
C GLU A 53 -2.86 -41.90 -17.86
N GLU A 54 -2.06 -41.67 -18.91
CA GLU A 54 -2.23 -40.58 -19.87
C GLU A 54 -3.53 -40.79 -20.67
N VAL A 55 -4.40 -39.77 -20.66
CA VAL A 55 -5.41 -39.59 -21.70
C VAL A 55 -5.33 -38.14 -22.18
N ASP A 56 -4.85 -38.01 -23.40
CA ASP A 56 -4.81 -36.80 -24.22
C ASP A 56 -6.24 -36.33 -24.55
N GLY A 57 -6.46 -35.00 -24.52
CA GLY A 57 -7.69 -34.36 -25.00
C GLY A 57 -8.51 -33.61 -23.96
N GLY A 58 -8.41 -32.27 -23.95
CA GLY A 58 -9.37 -31.40 -23.26
C GLY A 58 -8.85 -30.00 -22.98
N GLY A 59 -8.86 -29.14 -24.00
CA GLY A 59 -8.32 -27.78 -23.98
C GLY A 59 -8.95 -26.85 -22.94
N GLY A 60 -8.15 -26.44 -21.96
CA GLY A 60 -8.34 -25.22 -21.17
C GLY A 60 -7.31 -24.19 -21.62
N GLY A 61 -7.61 -23.50 -22.73
CA GLY A 61 -6.75 -22.47 -23.28
C GLY A 61 -6.78 -21.21 -22.42
N GLU A 62 -5.59 -20.78 -22.02
CA GLU A 62 -5.31 -19.48 -21.43
C GLU A 62 -5.67 -18.38 -22.44
N LEU A 63 -6.73 -17.62 -22.18
CA LEU A 63 -7.06 -16.42 -22.95
C LEU A 63 -6.18 -15.26 -22.45
N THR A 64 -4.98 -15.17 -23.02
CA THR A 64 -4.21 -13.93 -23.06
C THR A 64 -4.83 -13.01 -24.12
N MET A 65 -5.54 -11.96 -23.72
CA MET A 65 -5.90 -10.87 -24.63
C MET A 65 -4.87 -9.73 -24.52
N THR A 66 -4.11 -9.53 -25.59
CA THR A 66 -3.29 -8.34 -25.83
C THR A 66 -4.15 -7.20 -26.41
N ILE A 67 -3.82 -5.95 -26.08
CA ILE A 67 -4.59 -4.72 -26.35
C ILE A 67 -4.48 -4.24 -27.82
N GLU A 68 -4.57 -5.11 -28.83
CA GLU A 68 -4.44 -4.66 -30.25
C GLU A 68 -5.52 -5.10 -31.26
N ASP A 69 -6.54 -5.91 -30.92
CA ASP A 69 -7.49 -6.43 -31.93
C ASP A 69 -8.96 -5.93 -31.87
N ILE A 70 -9.22 -4.67 -31.48
CA ILE A 70 -10.55 -4.06 -31.67
C ILE A 70 -10.47 -2.88 -32.64
N MET A 71 -10.36 -3.17 -33.95
CA MET A 71 -10.88 -2.31 -35.02
C MET A 71 -11.16 -3.12 -36.29
N THR A 72 -12.37 -3.67 -36.41
CA THR A 72 -13.04 -3.86 -37.70
C THR A 72 -14.55 -3.67 -37.50
N ALA A 73 -15.07 -2.55 -37.99
CA ALA A 73 -16.51 -2.32 -38.10
C ALA A 73 -17.00 -2.91 -39.43
N SER A 74 -17.98 -3.81 -39.37
CA SER A 74 -18.81 -4.19 -40.51
C SER A 74 -20.08 -3.34 -40.54
N ASP A 75 -20.37 -2.85 -41.74
CA ASP A 75 -21.63 -2.30 -42.24
C ASP A 75 -21.86 -0.79 -42.07
N GLY A 76 -21.74 -0.12 -43.23
CA GLY A 76 -21.94 1.31 -43.41
C GLY A 76 -23.41 1.72 -43.44
N GLY A 77 -23.68 2.83 -42.76
CA GLY A 77 -24.91 3.61 -42.88
C GLY A 77 -24.70 4.99 -42.27
N THR A 78 -24.85 6.05 -43.08
CA THR A 78 -24.73 7.46 -42.68
C THR A 78 -25.97 7.89 -41.87
N ILE A 79 -25.78 8.43 -40.67
CA ILE A 79 -26.87 9.00 -39.85
C ILE A 79 -26.88 10.53 -40.05
N GLU A 80 -27.91 11.05 -40.71
CA GLU A 80 -28.17 12.48 -40.88
C GLU A 80 -28.93 13.05 -39.67
N GLY A 81 -28.21 13.62 -38.69
CA GLY A 81 -28.73 14.60 -37.73
C GLY A 81 -29.47 14.07 -36.49
N VAL A 82 -29.16 14.66 -35.33
CA VAL A 82 -29.91 14.48 -34.05
C VAL A 82 -30.31 15.86 -33.52
N THR A 83 -31.60 16.04 -33.24
CA THR A 83 -32.17 17.27 -32.66
C THR A 83 -32.36 17.10 -31.15
N LEU A 84 -31.81 18.00 -30.34
CA LEU A 84 -32.04 18.03 -28.89
C LEU A 84 -33.14 19.06 -28.53
N PRO A 85 -34.04 18.76 -27.59
CA PRO A 85 -35.08 19.70 -27.16
C PRO A 85 -34.50 20.91 -26.42
N PRO A 86 -35.14 22.09 -26.49
CA PRO A 86 -34.67 23.29 -25.80
C PRO A 86 -34.75 23.12 -24.27
N GLY A 87 -33.63 23.30 -23.56
CA GLY A 87 -33.66 23.50 -22.10
C GLY A 87 -32.61 22.79 -21.23
N SER A 88 -31.58 22.13 -21.75
CA SER A 88 -30.57 21.51 -20.86
C SER A 88 -29.15 21.43 -21.44
N ILE A 89 -28.48 22.59 -21.49
CA ILE A 89 -27.02 22.64 -21.35
C ILE A 89 -26.75 23.54 -20.15
N GLN A 90 -26.37 22.94 -19.02
CA GLN A 90 -25.82 23.67 -17.87
C GLN A 90 -24.30 23.51 -17.90
N LEU A 91 -23.60 24.53 -18.39
CA LEU A 91 -22.15 24.63 -18.25
C LEU A 91 -21.84 25.08 -16.82
N TYR A 92 -21.28 24.17 -16.01
CA TYR A 92 -20.82 24.50 -14.67
C TYR A 92 -19.45 25.19 -14.75
N THR A 93 -19.45 26.52 -14.67
CA THR A 93 -18.25 27.31 -14.39
C THR A 93 -18.17 27.57 -12.88
N PRO A 94 -17.15 27.08 -12.16
CA PRO A 94 -16.95 27.48 -10.77
C PRO A 94 -16.45 28.93 -10.76
N THR A 95 -17.33 29.87 -10.47
CA THR A 95 -16.94 31.23 -10.09
C THR A 95 -16.44 31.24 -8.65
N ALA A 96 -15.33 31.97 -8.45
CA ALA A 96 -14.85 32.35 -7.14
C ALA A 96 -15.87 33.27 -6.44
N ASP A 97 -15.93 33.13 -5.12
CA ASP A 97 -16.36 34.13 -4.14
C ASP A 97 -17.82 34.60 -4.16
N THR A 98 -18.61 34.06 -3.23
CA THR A 98 -19.33 34.91 -2.27
C THR A 98 -19.01 34.41 -0.86
N ILE A 99 -18.40 35.30 -0.10
CA ILE A 99 -18.12 35.18 1.32
C ILE A 99 -19.45 35.33 2.04
N ASP A 100 -19.86 34.30 2.78
CA ASP A 100 -20.82 34.47 3.88
C ASP A 100 -20.09 34.09 5.18
N GLU A 101 -19.48 35.12 5.75
CA GLU A 101 -18.91 35.11 7.09
C GLU A 101 -20.07 34.98 8.08
N THR A 102 -20.29 33.77 8.63
CA THR A 102 -20.70 33.62 10.05
C THR A 102 -20.81 32.17 10.56
N ASN A 103 -20.73 31.11 9.76
CA ASN A 103 -20.94 29.73 10.29
C ASN A 103 -19.97 28.63 9.79
N GLY A 104 -18.70 28.98 9.58
CA GLY A 104 -17.71 28.12 8.89
C GLY A 104 -17.07 26.93 9.65
N SER A 105 -17.29 26.78 10.97
CA SER A 105 -16.54 25.77 11.75
C SER A 105 -17.10 24.34 11.63
N LEU A 106 -18.44 24.16 11.61
CA LEU A 106 -19.06 22.83 11.66
C LEU A 106 -19.17 22.14 10.29
N LEU A 107 -19.12 22.89 9.17
CA LEU A 107 -19.28 22.34 7.82
C LEU A 107 -17.96 21.88 7.19
N ARG A 108 -16.81 22.41 7.65
CA ARG A 108 -15.48 22.07 7.13
C ARG A 108 -15.04 20.66 7.53
N GLY A 109 -15.48 20.18 8.71
CA GLY A 109 -15.30 18.79 9.17
C GLY A 109 -16.10 17.77 8.36
N ARG A 110 -17.36 18.09 8.02
CA ARG A 110 -18.24 17.20 7.24
C ARG A 110 -17.79 17.03 5.77
N ARG A 111 -17.23 18.07 5.15
CA ARG A 111 -16.76 18.02 3.74
C ARG A 111 -15.42 17.27 3.57
N ARG A 112 -14.51 17.29 4.56
CA ARG A 112 -13.27 16.49 4.54
C ARG A 112 -13.53 14.98 4.68
N ARG A 113 -14.57 14.58 5.43
CA ARG A 113 -14.98 13.16 5.55
C ARG A 113 -15.58 12.61 4.25
N ARG A 114 -16.46 13.38 3.58
CA ARG A 114 -17.12 12.95 2.32
C ARG A 114 -16.16 12.81 1.12
N ARG A 115 -15.02 13.52 1.09
CA ARG A 115 -14.08 13.47 -0.06
C ARG A 115 -13.05 12.34 0.03
N ARG A 116 -12.89 11.67 1.19
CA ARG A 116 -12.06 10.45 1.35
C ARG A 116 -12.76 9.17 0.90
N GLN A 117 -14.08 9.21 0.68
CA GLN A 117 -14.92 8.05 0.43
C GLN A 117 -15.16 7.73 -1.07
N ARG A 118 -14.33 8.26 -1.98
CA ARG A 118 -14.57 8.17 -3.42
C ARG A 118 -13.68 7.19 -4.20
N ARG A 119 -12.78 6.46 -3.52
CA ARG A 119 -12.23 5.16 -3.92
C ARG A 119 -11.82 4.43 -2.64
N SER A 120 -12.49 3.34 -2.28
CA SER A 120 -12.03 2.50 -1.16
C SER A 120 -10.84 1.67 -1.65
N LEU A 121 -9.66 2.29 -1.72
CA LEU A 121 -8.41 1.52 -1.82
C LEU A 121 -8.36 0.57 -0.62
N ALA A 122 -7.84 -0.65 -0.82
CA ALA A 122 -7.71 -1.66 0.23
C ALA A 122 -7.16 -1.04 1.52
N ASN A 123 -8.03 -0.92 2.52
CA ASN A 123 -7.64 -0.53 3.86
C ASN A 123 -7.45 -1.84 4.64
N TYR A 124 -6.21 -2.11 5.03
CA TYR A 124 -5.85 -3.36 5.66
C TYR A 124 -6.10 -3.38 7.17
N THR A 125 -6.38 -2.26 7.86
CA THR A 125 -6.52 -2.29 9.33
C THR A 125 -7.67 -1.45 9.90
N GLY A 126 -8.00 -1.70 11.16
CA GLY A 126 -9.10 -1.07 11.88
C GLY A 126 -10.45 -1.72 11.60
N ALA A 127 -11.52 -1.01 11.97
CA ALA A 127 -12.89 -1.45 11.74
C ALA A 127 -13.21 -1.52 10.23
N LYS A 128 -13.94 -2.57 9.85
CA LYS A 128 -14.36 -2.92 8.50
C LYS A 128 -15.87 -3.09 8.50
N PRO A 129 -16.62 -2.01 8.25
CA PRO A 129 -18.07 -2.10 8.19
C PRO A 129 -18.49 -2.98 7.01
N VAL A 130 -19.21 -4.05 7.27
CA VAL A 130 -19.70 -4.98 6.25
C VAL A 130 -21.20 -4.90 6.15
N LEU A 131 -21.70 -4.85 4.91
CA LEU A 131 -23.12 -5.00 4.61
C LEU A 131 -23.33 -6.29 3.84
N VAL A 132 -24.18 -7.16 4.35
CA VAL A 132 -24.61 -8.36 3.63
C VAL A 132 -25.97 -8.07 3.00
N VAL A 133 -26.16 -8.47 1.75
CA VAL A 133 -27.36 -8.23 0.97
C VAL A 133 -27.92 -9.57 0.54
N ARG A 134 -29.03 -9.98 1.16
CA ARG A 134 -29.78 -11.17 0.77
C ARG A 134 -30.79 -10.79 -0.32
N VAL A 135 -30.67 -11.40 -1.49
CA VAL A 135 -31.43 -11.03 -2.68
C VAL A 135 -32.61 -11.97 -2.89
N THR A 136 -33.79 -11.39 -3.15
CA THR A 136 -34.95 -12.09 -3.72
C THR A 136 -35.20 -11.53 -5.11
N ASP A 137 -35.37 -12.41 -6.11
CA ASP A 137 -35.62 -11.97 -7.48
C ASP A 137 -37.11 -11.76 -7.77
N VAL A 138 -37.44 -11.36 -9.01
CA VAL A 138 -38.83 -11.10 -9.42
C VAL A 138 -39.71 -12.36 -9.42
N ASP A 139 -39.11 -13.54 -9.54
CA ASP A 139 -39.78 -14.84 -9.53
C ASP A 139 -39.89 -15.43 -8.10
N GLY A 140 -39.42 -14.69 -7.09
CA GLY A 140 -39.41 -15.13 -5.70
C GLY A 140 -38.25 -16.07 -5.34
N LEU A 141 -37.23 -16.21 -6.21
CA LEU A 141 -36.04 -16.98 -5.90
C LEU A 141 -35.16 -16.21 -4.91
N ALA A 142 -34.85 -16.85 -3.79
CA ALA A 142 -34.00 -16.29 -2.74
C ALA A 142 -33.19 -17.41 -2.06
N PRO A 143 -32.04 -17.10 -1.46
CA PRO A 143 -31.33 -18.05 -0.59
C PRO A 143 -32.28 -18.67 0.44
N SER A 144 -32.21 -19.97 0.64
CA SER A 144 -33.16 -20.72 1.49
C SER A 144 -33.13 -20.32 2.96
N ASN A 145 -31.98 -19.86 3.46
CA ASN A 145 -31.84 -19.40 4.83
C ASN A 145 -32.27 -17.93 5.00
N ASP A 146 -32.75 -17.61 6.21
CA ASP A 146 -33.20 -16.27 6.57
C ASP A 146 -32.03 -15.31 6.91
N ALA A 147 -32.38 -14.04 7.17
CA ALA A 147 -31.40 -13.02 7.48
C ALA A 147 -30.64 -13.27 8.80
N ASN A 148 -31.26 -13.88 9.82
CA ASN A 148 -30.61 -14.14 11.10
C ASN A 148 -29.56 -15.25 10.96
N PHE A 149 -29.88 -16.30 10.21
CA PHE A 149 -28.95 -17.36 9.90
C PHE A 149 -27.72 -16.84 9.13
N ILE A 150 -27.94 -16.04 8.09
CA ILE A 150 -26.84 -15.41 7.33
C ILE A 150 -26.00 -14.49 8.22
N SER A 151 -26.65 -13.73 9.10
CA SER A 151 -25.98 -12.86 10.08
C SER A 151 -25.07 -13.67 10.99
N ASP A 152 -25.53 -14.81 11.49
CA ASP A 152 -24.75 -15.70 12.34
C ASP A 152 -23.55 -16.30 11.59
N LYS A 153 -23.75 -16.80 10.36
CA LYS A 153 -22.64 -17.37 9.57
C LYS A 153 -21.51 -16.38 9.26
N ILE A 154 -21.84 -15.11 9.07
CA ILE A 154 -20.84 -14.10 8.71
C ILE A 154 -20.27 -13.42 9.96
N PHE A 155 -21.10 -13.18 10.97
CA PHE A 155 -20.76 -12.32 12.12
C PHE A 155 -20.76 -13.02 13.49
N GLY A 156 -21.27 -14.24 13.61
CA GLY A 156 -21.36 -15.00 14.87
C GLY A 156 -22.46 -14.52 15.81
N THR A 157 -23.49 -13.83 15.30
CA THR A 157 -24.54 -13.19 16.11
C THR A 157 -25.46 -14.14 16.85
N GLY A 158 -25.52 -15.40 16.41
CA GLY A 158 -26.27 -16.52 17.00
C GLY A 158 -25.39 -17.55 17.71
N GLY A 159 -24.07 -17.31 17.80
CA GLY A 159 -23.12 -18.16 18.50
C GLY A 159 -22.18 -18.97 17.60
N ASP A 160 -22.24 -18.79 16.26
CA ASP A 160 -21.26 -19.38 15.38
C ASP A 160 -19.84 -18.90 15.73
N SER A 161 -18.94 -19.85 15.97
CA SER A 161 -17.58 -19.58 16.42
C SER A 161 -16.56 -19.56 15.28
N VAL A 162 -16.91 -20.08 14.10
CA VAL A 162 -16.03 -20.19 12.93
C VAL A 162 -16.59 -19.33 11.81
N THR A 163 -16.33 -18.04 11.88
CA THR A 163 -16.86 -17.04 10.96
C THR A 163 -15.74 -16.24 10.31
N PRO A 164 -15.99 -15.53 9.20
CA PRO A 164 -15.01 -14.59 8.67
C PRO A 164 -14.54 -13.57 9.72
N VAL A 165 -15.42 -13.13 10.63
CA VAL A 165 -15.04 -12.26 11.76
C VAL A 165 -13.98 -12.93 12.63
N SER A 166 -14.24 -14.15 13.14
CA SER A 166 -13.32 -14.81 14.06
C SER A 166 -12.01 -15.17 13.37
N GLN A 167 -12.06 -15.65 12.13
CA GLN A 167 -10.87 -16.06 11.39
C GLN A 167 -10.01 -14.89 10.93
N PHE A 168 -10.59 -13.78 10.45
CA PHE A 168 -9.80 -12.59 10.14
C PHE A 168 -9.19 -11.94 11.39
N ALA A 169 -9.92 -11.94 12.51
CA ALA A 169 -9.40 -11.43 13.79
C ALA A 169 -8.18 -12.27 14.24
N LEU A 170 -8.26 -13.60 14.10
CA LEU A 170 -7.11 -14.48 14.31
C LEU A 170 -5.99 -14.15 13.33
N CYS A 171 -6.20 -14.24 12.00
CA CYS A 171 -5.20 -13.96 10.95
C CYS A 171 -4.49 -12.60 11.09
N SER A 172 -5.17 -11.59 11.62
CA SER A 172 -4.63 -10.24 11.74
C SER A 172 -4.14 -9.86 13.14
N TYR A 173 -4.24 -10.76 14.13
CA TYR A 173 -4.02 -10.42 15.55
C TYR A 173 -4.85 -9.20 15.99
N GLY A 174 -6.09 -9.13 15.54
CA GLY A 174 -7.03 -8.04 15.83
C GLY A 174 -6.76 -6.73 15.08
N ALA A 175 -5.81 -6.71 14.14
CA ALA A 175 -5.56 -5.53 13.32
C ALA A 175 -6.67 -5.27 12.28
N TYR A 176 -7.42 -6.30 11.88
CA TYR A 176 -8.53 -6.21 10.92
C TYR A 176 -9.82 -6.70 11.57
N ASN A 177 -10.77 -5.77 11.79
CA ASN A 177 -11.95 -6.02 12.60
C ASN A 177 -13.22 -5.82 11.77
N ILE A 178 -13.87 -6.92 11.39
CA ILE A 178 -15.17 -6.88 10.69
C ILE A 178 -16.26 -6.45 11.68
N VAL A 179 -17.08 -5.47 11.29
CA VAL A 179 -18.17 -4.94 12.11
C VAL A 179 -19.46 -4.83 11.30
N TYR A 180 -20.60 -5.04 11.94
CA TYR A 180 -21.94 -5.03 11.32
C TYR A 180 -22.88 -3.97 11.92
N ASN A 181 -22.41 -3.20 12.90
CA ASN A 181 -23.21 -2.24 13.66
C ASN A 181 -22.53 -0.87 13.82
N ASP A 182 -21.40 -0.65 13.15
CA ASP A 182 -20.76 0.66 13.05
C ASP A 182 -20.53 1.02 11.59
N TYR A 183 -21.42 1.87 11.07
CA TYR A 183 -21.36 2.44 9.72
C TYR A 183 -21.05 3.94 9.76
N GLY A 184 -20.36 4.39 10.82
CA GLY A 184 -20.02 5.78 11.07
C GLY A 184 -21.24 6.66 11.32
N THR A 185 -21.31 7.82 10.65
CA THR A 185 -22.40 8.79 10.90
C THR A 185 -23.77 8.33 10.43
N ARG A 186 -23.87 7.20 9.72
CA ARG A 186 -25.12 6.62 9.20
C ARG A 186 -25.56 5.37 9.95
N THR A 187 -24.90 5.01 11.04
CA THR A 187 -25.18 3.77 11.80
C THR A 187 -26.67 3.61 12.12
N ALA A 188 -27.29 4.59 12.79
CA ALA A 188 -28.71 4.49 13.16
C ALA A 188 -29.66 4.35 11.95
N GLU A 189 -29.39 5.08 10.86
CA GLU A 189 -30.16 5.03 9.62
C GLU A 189 -30.08 3.65 8.94
N ILE A 190 -28.88 3.08 8.88
CA ILE A 190 -28.63 1.80 8.23
C ILE A 190 -29.18 0.67 9.09
N VAL A 191 -28.82 0.62 10.37
CA VAL A 191 -29.23 -0.43 11.31
C VAL A 191 -30.76 -0.53 11.40
N GLY A 192 -31.47 0.61 11.38
CA GLY A 192 -32.93 0.63 11.39
C GLY A 192 -33.60 0.04 10.13
N LYS A 193 -32.83 -0.28 9.09
CA LYS A 193 -33.33 -0.84 7.82
C LYS A 193 -32.89 -2.29 7.57
N LEU A 194 -32.02 -2.83 8.43
CA LEU A 194 -31.52 -4.19 8.31
C LEU A 194 -32.59 -5.19 8.76
N SER A 195 -32.66 -6.34 8.09
CA SER A 195 -33.56 -7.43 8.48
C SER A 195 -32.98 -8.27 9.64
N ALA A 196 -31.65 -8.28 9.78
CA ALA A 196 -30.91 -8.89 10.89
C ALA A 196 -29.57 -8.12 11.05
N PRO A 197 -28.80 -8.32 12.12
CA PRO A 197 -27.53 -7.59 12.30
C PRO A 197 -26.61 -7.73 11.08
N GLY A 198 -26.25 -6.62 10.44
CA GLY A 198 -25.44 -6.60 9.22
C GLY A 198 -26.11 -7.07 7.92
N VAL A 199 -27.35 -7.57 7.94
CA VAL A 199 -28.02 -8.16 6.77
C VAL A 199 -29.20 -7.31 6.30
N LEU A 200 -29.15 -6.91 5.03
CA LEU A 200 -30.20 -6.16 4.34
C LEU A 200 -30.87 -7.05 3.29
N GLU A 201 -32.17 -7.27 3.42
CA GLU A 201 -32.93 -7.95 2.37
C GLU A 201 -33.41 -6.99 1.28
N VAL A 202 -33.28 -7.39 0.02
CA VAL A 202 -33.78 -6.60 -1.12
C VAL A 202 -34.47 -7.49 -2.13
N THR A 203 -35.45 -6.92 -2.82
CA THR A 203 -36.08 -7.53 -4.01
C THR A 203 -35.56 -6.82 -5.26
N ILE A 204 -35.19 -7.58 -6.28
CA ILE A 204 -34.79 -7.04 -7.59
C ILE A 204 -35.89 -7.26 -8.64
N PRO A 205 -36.08 -6.34 -9.60
CA PRO A 205 -37.17 -6.42 -10.58
C PRO A 205 -36.85 -7.33 -11.79
N ILE A 206 -35.80 -8.16 -11.69
CA ILE A 206 -35.35 -9.06 -12.75
C ILE A 206 -35.24 -10.48 -12.22
N SER A 207 -35.26 -11.46 -13.12
CA SER A 207 -35.12 -12.89 -12.79
C SER A 207 -33.66 -13.30 -12.81
N LEU A 208 -33.22 -14.08 -11.82
CA LEU A 208 -31.87 -14.66 -11.80
C LEU A 208 -31.67 -15.68 -12.94
N LYS A 209 -32.75 -16.29 -13.45
CA LYS A 209 -32.68 -17.36 -14.46
C LYS A 209 -32.15 -16.91 -15.80
N ASN A 210 -32.40 -15.65 -16.17
CA ASN A 210 -32.17 -15.13 -17.52
C ASN A 210 -31.24 -13.91 -17.53
N SER A 211 -30.66 -13.56 -16.40
CA SER A 211 -29.84 -12.35 -16.26
C SER A 211 -28.38 -12.67 -16.04
N LYS A 212 -27.51 -11.88 -16.67
CA LYS A 212 -26.06 -11.98 -16.52
C LYS A 212 -25.60 -11.40 -15.19
N LYS A 213 -24.41 -11.78 -14.72
CA LYS A 213 -23.82 -11.35 -13.43
C LYS A 213 -23.86 -9.83 -13.21
N HIS A 214 -23.49 -9.05 -14.24
CA HIS A 214 -23.47 -7.59 -14.17
C HIS A 214 -24.87 -6.97 -14.08
N GLU A 215 -25.87 -7.55 -14.73
CA GLU A 215 -27.27 -7.10 -14.68
C GLU A 215 -27.85 -7.31 -13.27
N VAL A 216 -27.64 -8.51 -12.72
CA VAL A 216 -28.00 -8.86 -11.34
C VAL A 216 -27.35 -7.90 -10.35
N THR A 217 -26.04 -7.71 -10.46
CA THR A 217 -25.28 -6.82 -9.58
C THR A 217 -25.80 -5.38 -9.64
N ASN A 218 -26.08 -4.85 -10.85
CA ASN A 218 -26.64 -3.50 -11.02
C ASN A 218 -28.06 -3.35 -10.46
N ALA A 219 -28.91 -4.36 -10.65
CA ALA A 219 -30.26 -4.38 -10.08
C ALA A 219 -30.23 -4.40 -8.56
N VAL A 220 -29.35 -5.22 -7.96
CA VAL A 220 -29.14 -5.25 -6.51
C VAL A 220 -28.67 -3.91 -5.98
N HIS A 221 -27.70 -3.26 -6.62
CA HIS A 221 -27.24 -1.94 -6.19
C HIS A 221 -28.34 -0.88 -6.23
N THR A 222 -29.21 -0.91 -7.24
CA THR A 222 -30.37 -0.03 -7.32
C THR A 222 -31.34 -0.30 -6.17
N ALA A 223 -31.68 -1.58 -5.92
CA ALA A 223 -32.58 -1.96 -4.83
C ALA A 223 -32.02 -1.59 -3.45
N VAL A 224 -30.72 -1.81 -3.21
CA VAL A 224 -30.02 -1.40 -1.99
C VAL A 224 -30.05 0.12 -1.84
N ALA A 225 -29.77 0.87 -2.91
CA ALA A 225 -29.76 2.33 -2.86
C ALA A 225 -31.15 2.91 -2.55
N THR A 226 -32.19 2.33 -3.13
CA THR A 226 -33.59 2.68 -2.84
C THR A 226 -33.94 2.39 -1.39
N LYS A 227 -33.62 1.18 -0.89
CA LYS A 227 -33.93 0.79 0.51
C LYS A 227 -33.16 1.67 1.51
N LEU A 228 -31.87 1.86 1.29
CA LEU A 228 -31.01 2.67 2.17
C LEU A 228 -31.24 4.17 2.02
N GLY A 229 -31.79 4.67 0.91
CA GLY A 229 -31.95 6.10 0.63
C GLY A 229 -30.64 6.79 0.19
N PHE A 230 -29.62 6.01 -0.16
CA PHE A 230 -28.34 6.50 -0.70
C PHE A 230 -27.59 5.36 -1.40
N SER A 231 -26.68 5.71 -2.32
CA SER A 231 -25.87 4.70 -3.02
C SER A 231 -24.89 3.99 -2.10
N ALA A 232 -24.95 2.65 -2.10
CA ALA A 232 -24.01 1.77 -1.39
C ALA A 232 -22.70 1.52 -2.18
N LYS A 233 -22.38 2.32 -3.21
CA LYS A 233 -21.14 2.20 -4.00
C LYS A 233 -20.06 3.22 -3.56
N PRO A 234 -19.12 2.90 -2.65
CA PRO A 234 -19.16 1.82 -1.64
C PRO A 234 -19.95 2.22 -0.38
N GLY A 235 -20.58 3.40 -0.36
CA GLY A 235 -21.24 3.92 0.85
C GLY A 235 -20.26 3.99 2.04
N PRO A 236 -20.73 3.78 3.28
CA PRO A 236 -19.87 3.65 4.47
C PRO A 236 -19.25 2.25 4.64
N PHE A 237 -19.39 1.36 3.67
CA PHE A 237 -18.98 -0.04 3.81
C PHE A 237 -17.54 -0.25 3.34
N ALA A 238 -16.80 -1.09 4.07
CA ALA A 238 -15.54 -1.66 3.62
C ALA A 238 -15.78 -2.86 2.68
N HIS A 239 -16.81 -3.66 2.97
CA HIS A 239 -17.26 -4.75 2.10
C HIS A 239 -18.79 -4.75 1.97
N VAL A 240 -19.27 -5.08 0.77
CA VAL A 240 -20.67 -5.43 0.50
C VAL A 240 -20.69 -6.83 -0.07
N VAL A 241 -21.45 -7.71 0.58
CA VAL A 241 -21.58 -9.12 0.25
C VAL A 241 -22.96 -9.35 -0.34
N ILE A 242 -23.06 -9.68 -1.62
CA ILE A 242 -24.32 -10.03 -2.26
C ILE A 242 -24.49 -11.55 -2.21
N ILE A 243 -25.64 -12.02 -1.74
CA ILE A 243 -25.98 -13.45 -1.71
C ILE A 243 -27.22 -13.68 -2.57
N VAL A 244 -27.07 -14.49 -3.61
CA VAL A 244 -28.15 -14.90 -4.51
C VAL A 244 -28.46 -16.39 -4.32
N GLU A 245 -29.68 -16.81 -4.66
CA GLU A 245 -30.15 -18.19 -4.46
C GLU A 245 -29.23 -19.20 -5.15
N LYS A 246 -28.99 -19.04 -6.44
CA LYS A 246 -27.96 -19.75 -7.20
C LYS A 246 -27.66 -19.01 -8.51
N CYS A 247 -26.68 -19.51 -9.24
CA CYS A 247 -26.32 -19.08 -10.58
C CYS A 247 -27.10 -19.91 -11.61
N TYR A 248 -27.58 -19.24 -12.65
CA TYR A 248 -28.35 -19.84 -13.73
C TYR A 248 -27.77 -19.55 -15.13
N VAL A 249 -26.99 -18.48 -15.26
CA VAL A 249 -26.33 -18.03 -16.50
C VAL A 249 -24.86 -17.79 -16.19
N ASP A 250 -23.96 -18.26 -17.05
CA ASP A 250 -22.50 -18.15 -16.88
C ASP A 250 -22.03 -18.72 -15.52
N CYS A 251 -22.44 -19.96 -15.26
CA CYS A 251 -22.11 -20.72 -14.06
C CYS A 251 -20.65 -21.18 -14.06
N GLY A 252 -20.12 -21.55 -12.88
CA GLY A 252 -18.74 -22.05 -12.73
C GLY A 252 -18.01 -21.54 -11.49
N TRP A 253 -18.62 -20.62 -10.75
CA TRP A 253 -18.01 -19.92 -9.62
C TRP A 253 -18.79 -20.19 -8.32
N ALA A 254 -18.10 -20.31 -7.19
CA ALA A 254 -18.71 -20.34 -5.86
C ALA A 254 -18.97 -18.94 -5.32
N GLY A 255 -18.01 -18.04 -5.57
CA GLY A 255 -18.05 -16.61 -5.33
C GLY A 255 -17.21 -15.87 -6.38
N TYR A 256 -17.40 -14.56 -6.45
CA TYR A 256 -16.48 -13.66 -7.15
C TYR A 256 -16.41 -12.32 -6.44
N ALA A 257 -15.29 -11.61 -6.61
CA ALA A 257 -15.10 -10.30 -6.02
C ALA A 257 -14.39 -9.33 -6.97
N THR A 258 -14.59 -8.05 -6.72
CA THR A 258 -13.80 -7.00 -7.38
C THR A 258 -12.48 -6.80 -6.67
N VAL A 259 -11.38 -6.78 -7.44
CA VAL A 259 -10.03 -6.63 -6.91
C VAL A 259 -9.82 -5.22 -6.37
N ASN A 260 -9.19 -5.10 -5.21
CA ASN A 260 -8.88 -3.80 -4.57
C ASN A 260 -10.11 -2.89 -4.44
N SER A 261 -11.25 -3.52 -4.16
CA SER A 261 -12.55 -2.89 -4.12
C SER A 261 -13.35 -3.52 -2.98
N TRP A 262 -14.66 -3.32 -2.96
CA TRP A 262 -15.51 -3.57 -1.79
C TRP A 262 -16.56 -4.66 -2.05
N LEU A 263 -16.73 -5.12 -3.28
CA LEU A 263 -17.84 -5.99 -3.64
C LEU A 263 -17.40 -7.45 -3.68
N SER A 264 -18.18 -8.32 -3.06
CA SER A 264 -18.12 -9.77 -3.20
C SER A 264 -19.53 -10.32 -3.45
N VAL A 265 -19.65 -11.35 -4.28
CA VAL A 265 -20.93 -11.98 -4.62
C VAL A 265 -20.81 -13.49 -4.47
N PHE A 266 -21.80 -14.11 -3.83
CA PHE A 266 -21.86 -15.55 -3.58
C PHE A 266 -23.17 -16.12 -4.07
N GLN A 267 -23.12 -17.36 -4.54
CA GLN A 267 -24.30 -18.10 -4.96
C GLN A 267 -24.54 -19.34 -4.11
N GLY A 268 -25.79 -19.73 -3.91
CA GLY A 268 -26.12 -20.96 -3.19
C GLY A 268 -25.64 -20.93 -1.74
N LYS A 269 -25.10 -22.06 -1.30
CA LYS A 269 -24.58 -22.26 0.06
C LYS A 269 -23.16 -21.72 0.28
N ASN A 270 -22.51 -21.16 -0.75
CA ASN A 270 -21.08 -20.83 -0.65
C ASN A 270 -20.78 -19.69 0.33
N TYR A 271 -21.75 -18.82 0.63
CA TYR A 271 -21.63 -17.82 1.69
C TYR A 271 -21.55 -18.44 3.11
N MET A 272 -21.91 -19.71 3.27
CA MET A 272 -21.83 -20.40 4.56
C MET A 272 -20.40 -20.86 4.85
N TYR A 273 -19.50 -20.85 3.87
CA TYR A 273 -18.14 -21.32 4.05
C TYR A 273 -17.22 -20.14 4.38
N PRO A 274 -16.82 -19.95 5.65
CA PRO A 274 -16.00 -18.81 6.08
C PRO A 274 -14.73 -18.65 5.24
N ALA A 275 -14.05 -19.73 4.90
CA ALA A 275 -12.81 -19.66 4.13
C ALA A 275 -13.03 -19.19 2.67
N VAL A 276 -14.20 -19.47 2.09
CA VAL A 276 -14.59 -18.94 0.77
C VAL A 276 -14.88 -17.45 0.87
N ILE A 277 -15.56 -16.98 1.92
CA ILE A 277 -15.74 -15.54 2.13
C ILE A 277 -14.40 -14.83 2.31
N MET A 278 -13.49 -15.42 3.10
CA MET A 278 -12.16 -14.85 3.31
C MET A 278 -11.33 -14.77 2.03
N HIS A 279 -11.49 -15.71 1.09
CA HIS A 279 -10.89 -15.66 -0.24
C HIS A 279 -11.34 -14.42 -1.01
N GLU A 280 -12.66 -14.22 -1.12
CA GLU A 280 -13.25 -13.07 -1.83
C GLU A 280 -12.90 -11.73 -1.15
N PHE A 281 -12.87 -11.70 0.19
CA PHE A 281 -12.38 -10.54 0.93
C PHE A 281 -10.88 -10.31 0.68
N GLY A 282 -10.10 -11.36 0.45
CA GLY A 282 -8.72 -11.27 0.00
C GLY A 282 -8.58 -10.52 -1.32
N HIS A 283 -9.45 -10.79 -2.30
CA HIS A 283 -9.50 -10.02 -3.55
C HIS A 283 -9.87 -8.55 -3.32
N ASN A 284 -10.86 -8.27 -2.46
CA ASN A 284 -11.16 -6.90 -2.03
C ASN A 284 -9.94 -6.20 -1.37
N LEU A 285 -9.09 -6.97 -0.70
CA LEU A 285 -7.79 -6.55 -0.15
C LEU A 285 -6.63 -6.60 -1.15
N ASN A 286 -6.93 -6.62 -2.45
CA ASN A 286 -5.95 -6.58 -3.52
C ASN A 286 -5.01 -7.80 -3.56
N PHE A 287 -5.49 -8.99 -3.19
CA PHE A 287 -4.75 -10.24 -3.40
C PHE A 287 -5.12 -10.90 -4.72
N GLY A 288 -4.12 -11.40 -5.44
CA GLY A 288 -4.32 -12.36 -6.53
C GLY A 288 -4.38 -13.81 -6.03
N HIS A 289 -4.73 -14.74 -6.89
CA HIS A 289 -4.78 -16.16 -6.54
C HIS A 289 -3.43 -16.73 -6.08
N SER A 290 -3.48 -17.91 -5.47
CA SER A 290 -2.32 -18.73 -5.12
C SER A 290 -2.43 -20.11 -5.77
N GLY A 291 -1.53 -20.38 -6.70
CA GLY A 291 -1.56 -21.57 -7.54
C GLY A 291 -0.37 -22.49 -7.36
N VAL A 292 -0.38 -23.59 -8.14
CA VAL A 292 0.73 -24.54 -8.27
C VAL A 292 0.85 -24.91 -9.73
N GLY A 293 2.06 -24.79 -10.29
CA GLY A 293 2.26 -24.90 -11.74
C GLY A 293 1.34 -23.91 -12.47
N ASN A 294 0.58 -24.42 -13.44
CA ASN A 294 -0.35 -23.59 -14.25
C ASN A 294 -1.77 -23.54 -13.66
N LYS A 295 -2.02 -24.14 -12.49
CA LYS A 295 -3.34 -24.17 -11.87
C LYS A 295 -3.47 -23.03 -10.85
N ALA A 296 -4.30 -22.03 -11.18
CA ALA A 296 -4.44 -20.79 -10.41
C ALA A 296 -4.89 -20.98 -8.95
N TYR A 297 -5.65 -22.03 -8.64
CA TYR A 297 -6.20 -22.31 -7.30
C TYR A 297 -5.53 -23.47 -6.57
N ALA A 298 -4.50 -24.09 -7.14
CA ALA A 298 -3.98 -25.35 -6.59
C ALA A 298 -3.15 -25.22 -5.29
N ASP A 299 -2.98 -24.02 -4.74
CA ASP A 299 -2.30 -23.84 -3.45
C ASP A 299 -3.25 -24.11 -2.27
N HIS A 300 -3.33 -25.36 -1.82
CA HIS A 300 -4.08 -25.72 -0.61
C HIS A 300 -3.38 -25.33 0.71
N GLY A 301 -2.30 -24.54 0.64
CA GLY A 301 -1.56 -24.06 1.80
C GLY A 301 -2.03 -22.69 2.31
N CYS A 302 -2.95 -22.01 1.60
CA CYS A 302 -3.44 -20.70 2.00
C CYS A 302 -4.82 -20.34 1.43
N LEU A 303 -5.45 -19.31 2.01
CA LEU A 303 -6.80 -18.86 1.64
C LEU A 303 -6.96 -18.43 0.18
N MET A 304 -5.90 -17.89 -0.45
CA MET A 304 -5.99 -17.42 -1.84
C MET A 304 -5.80 -18.52 -2.88
N GLY A 305 -5.56 -19.77 -2.48
CA GLY A 305 -5.60 -20.93 -3.37
C GLY A 305 -6.95 -21.61 -3.31
N ASN A 306 -6.99 -22.91 -3.01
CA ASN A 306 -8.23 -23.66 -2.83
C ASN A 306 -8.43 -23.96 -1.33
N PRO A 307 -9.13 -23.06 -0.61
CA PRO A 307 -9.44 -23.23 0.81
C PRO A 307 -10.48 -24.34 1.08
N TYR A 308 -11.09 -24.31 2.27
CA TYR A 308 -12.14 -25.23 2.66
C TYR A 308 -13.52 -24.79 2.18
N TYR A 309 -14.27 -25.74 1.62
CA TYR A 309 -15.72 -25.65 1.41
C TYR A 309 -16.45 -26.29 2.59
N SER A 310 -16.15 -25.80 3.79
CA SER A 310 -16.68 -26.31 5.04
C SER A 310 -17.15 -25.15 5.91
N ASP A 311 -18.23 -25.39 6.65
CA ASP A 311 -18.87 -24.43 7.53
C ASP A 311 -18.00 -24.18 8.78
N ASP A 312 -17.59 -25.25 9.47
CA ASP A 312 -16.86 -25.15 10.75
C ASP A 312 -15.34 -25.36 10.65
N VAL A 313 -14.77 -25.29 9.44
CA VAL A 313 -13.33 -25.53 9.20
C VAL A 313 -12.77 -24.41 8.34
N ALA A 314 -11.89 -23.60 8.93
CA ALA A 314 -11.44 -22.35 8.31
C ALA A 314 -10.07 -21.86 8.81
N GLY A 315 -9.39 -22.60 9.68
CA GLY A 315 -8.10 -22.24 10.25
C GLY A 315 -6.98 -22.32 9.22
N MET A 316 -6.93 -21.33 8.33
CA MET A 316 -5.92 -21.13 7.31
C MET A 316 -5.76 -19.63 7.06
N CYS A 317 -4.54 -19.11 7.09
CA CYS A 317 -4.25 -17.72 6.71
C CYS A 317 -3.55 -17.66 5.33
N PHE A 318 -2.92 -16.52 5.04
CA PHE A 318 -2.32 -16.24 3.74
C PHE A 318 -0.87 -16.77 3.63
N ASN A 319 -0.43 -17.07 2.40
CA ASN A 319 0.95 -17.53 2.15
C ASN A 319 1.99 -16.40 2.36
N PRO A 320 3.30 -16.71 2.32
CA PRO A 320 4.36 -15.72 2.52
C PRO A 320 4.32 -14.50 1.58
N ALA A 321 3.96 -14.65 0.31
CA ALA A 321 3.89 -13.52 -0.62
C ALA A 321 2.77 -12.53 -0.25
N LYS A 322 1.59 -13.05 0.11
CA LYS A 322 0.47 -12.25 0.59
C LYS A 322 0.72 -11.68 1.99
N THR A 323 1.40 -12.43 2.85
CA THR A 323 1.87 -11.94 4.16
C THR A 323 2.84 -10.78 4.00
N TYR A 324 3.79 -10.86 3.07
CA TYR A 324 4.64 -9.73 2.71
C TYR A 324 3.82 -8.52 2.25
N GLN A 325 2.84 -8.71 1.36
CA GLN A 325 1.95 -7.63 0.93
C GLN A 325 1.22 -6.97 2.12
N LEU A 326 0.71 -7.75 3.06
CA LEU A 326 0.08 -7.24 4.29
C LEU A 326 1.04 -6.39 5.12
N ILE A 327 2.26 -6.88 5.34
CA ILE A 327 3.30 -6.17 6.08
C ILE A 327 3.71 -4.89 5.36
N MET A 328 3.77 -4.89 4.03
CA MET A 328 4.22 -3.73 3.26
C MET A 328 3.09 -2.77 2.86
N SER A 329 1.83 -3.09 3.19
CA SER A 329 0.66 -2.35 2.66
C SER A 329 0.55 -0.88 3.10
N ASN A 330 1.00 -0.52 4.31
CA ASN A 330 0.98 0.87 4.79
C ASN A 330 2.26 1.67 4.47
N GLY A 331 2.66 1.69 3.19
CA GLY A 331 3.87 2.38 2.71
C GLY A 331 3.93 3.89 2.96
N LYS A 332 2.85 4.52 3.43
CA LYS A 332 2.82 5.95 3.81
C LYS A 332 3.20 6.23 5.26
N ASN A 333 3.13 5.22 6.14
CA ASN A 333 3.45 5.32 7.56
C ASN A 333 4.67 4.47 7.92
N ASN A 334 5.66 4.37 7.02
CA ASN A 334 6.80 3.45 7.16
C ASN A 334 6.38 2.02 7.48
N HIS A 335 5.28 1.57 6.88
CA HIS A 335 4.70 0.24 7.12
C HIS A 335 4.31 -0.05 8.58
N LYS A 336 4.07 0.99 9.39
CA LYS A 336 3.54 0.85 10.75
C LYS A 336 2.02 0.69 10.75
N GLY A 337 1.50 -0.05 11.73
CA GLY A 337 0.06 -0.26 11.91
C GLY A 337 -0.57 -1.19 10.85
N ASN A 338 0.23 -2.10 10.30
CA ASN A 338 -0.19 -3.24 9.49
C ASN A 338 -0.56 -4.44 10.40
N TRP A 339 -0.97 -5.57 9.81
CA TRP A 339 -1.29 -6.80 10.57
C TRP A 339 -0.09 -7.31 11.35
N TYR A 340 1.08 -7.27 10.71
CA TYR A 340 2.34 -7.67 11.32
C TYR A 340 3.37 -6.55 11.16
N ASP A 341 4.32 -6.49 12.09
CA ASP A 341 5.35 -5.47 12.11
C ASP A 341 6.33 -5.60 10.93
N VAL A 342 6.78 -4.47 10.37
CA VAL A 342 7.71 -4.44 9.24
C VAL A 342 9.05 -5.11 9.53
N SER A 343 9.48 -5.11 10.80
CA SER A 343 10.66 -5.84 11.24
C SER A 343 10.53 -7.36 11.08
N ARG A 344 9.35 -7.89 10.75
CA ARG A 344 9.17 -9.33 10.50
C ARG A 344 9.48 -9.76 9.07
N VAL A 345 9.93 -8.84 8.23
CA VAL A 345 10.40 -9.16 6.88
C VAL A 345 11.93 -9.07 6.84
N SER A 346 12.55 -10.08 6.27
CA SER A 346 13.93 -10.00 5.78
C SER A 346 13.89 -9.87 4.26
N ILE A 347 14.64 -8.91 3.72
CA ILE A 347 14.85 -8.76 2.28
C ILE A 347 16.31 -9.10 2.01
N TRP A 348 16.55 -10.10 1.18
CA TRP A 348 17.88 -10.46 0.73
C TRP A 348 17.98 -10.20 -0.77
N ASP A 349 18.90 -9.31 -1.15
CA ASP A 349 19.25 -9.07 -2.54
C ASP A 349 20.68 -9.56 -2.81
N PRO A 350 20.84 -10.73 -3.47
CA PRO A 350 22.15 -11.25 -3.80
C PRO A 350 22.93 -10.45 -4.86
N SER A 351 22.36 -9.37 -5.44
CA SER A 351 23.05 -8.54 -6.45
C SER A 351 23.89 -7.41 -5.85
N VAL A 352 23.67 -7.06 -4.57
CA VAL A 352 24.37 -5.94 -3.92
C VAL A 352 25.72 -6.41 -3.37
N ILE A 353 26.75 -6.34 -4.22
CA ILE A 353 28.11 -6.83 -3.93
C ILE A 353 28.87 -5.93 -2.94
N SER A 354 28.55 -4.63 -2.85
CA SER A 354 29.18 -3.71 -1.90
C SER A 354 28.58 -3.86 -0.49
N GLY A 355 28.85 -5.01 0.15
CA GLY A 355 28.51 -5.30 1.55
C GLY A 355 27.55 -6.49 1.79
N GLY A 356 27.04 -7.14 0.73
CA GLY A 356 26.12 -8.28 0.84
C GLY A 356 26.80 -9.64 0.88
N SER A 357 26.31 -10.54 1.71
CA SER A 357 26.69 -11.96 1.70
C SER A 357 26.00 -12.69 0.54
N MET A 358 26.75 -13.56 -0.17
CA MET A 358 26.24 -14.50 -1.20
C MET A 358 25.29 -15.56 -0.62
N SER A 359 25.03 -15.49 0.68
CA SER A 359 24.05 -16.30 1.38
C SER A 359 23.30 -15.50 2.44
N TRP A 360 22.08 -15.91 2.70
CA TRP A 360 21.28 -15.50 3.84
C TRP A 360 21.02 -16.71 4.72
N THR A 361 21.08 -16.55 6.03
CA THR A 361 20.62 -17.56 7.00
C THR A 361 19.81 -16.85 8.07
N GLY A 362 18.65 -17.39 8.41
CA GLY A 362 17.80 -16.80 9.43
C GLY A 362 16.68 -17.72 9.89
N THR A 363 15.94 -17.24 10.89
CA THR A 363 14.87 -18.01 11.54
C THR A 363 13.50 -17.49 11.14
N LEU A 364 12.66 -18.37 10.60
CA LEU A 364 11.29 -18.08 10.20
C LEU A 364 10.30 -18.65 11.23
N VAL A 365 9.36 -17.83 11.66
CA VAL A 365 8.23 -18.19 12.51
C VAL A 365 6.96 -18.11 11.67
N GLY A 366 6.02 -19.03 11.87
CA GLY A 366 4.75 -18.97 11.17
C GLY A 366 3.84 -17.88 11.71
N VAL A 367 3.01 -17.30 10.85
CA VAL A 367 2.00 -16.28 11.24
C VAL A 367 1.11 -16.75 12.40
N ALA A 368 0.89 -18.06 12.50
CA ALA A 368 0.21 -18.77 13.57
C ALA A 368 0.66 -18.38 14.99
N GLU A 369 1.92 -18.00 15.16
CA GLU A 369 2.54 -17.73 16.46
C GLU A 369 3.26 -16.36 16.50
N TYR A 370 2.94 -15.45 15.57
CA TYR A 370 3.46 -14.08 15.53
C TYR A 370 3.36 -13.36 16.87
N GLY A 371 2.22 -13.48 17.57
CA GLY A 371 2.01 -12.85 18.88
C GLY A 371 2.89 -13.40 20.00
N GLN A 372 3.61 -14.51 19.77
CA GLN A 372 4.54 -15.13 20.72
C GLN A 372 6.01 -14.73 20.44
N ILE A 373 6.26 -13.87 19.46
CA ILE A 373 7.61 -13.38 19.17
C ILE A 373 7.92 -12.22 20.13
N SER A 374 8.89 -12.42 21.04
CA SER A 374 9.32 -11.40 22.00
C SER A 374 9.75 -10.10 21.31
N VAL A 375 9.33 -8.97 21.88
CA VAL A 375 9.67 -7.61 21.39
C VAL A 375 11.11 -7.21 21.75
N ASP A 376 11.73 -7.91 22.71
CA ASP A 376 12.98 -7.50 23.37
C ASP A 376 14.28 -7.94 22.66
N GLY A 377 14.21 -8.24 21.35
CA GLY A 377 15.40 -8.19 20.49
C GLY A 377 16.44 -9.33 20.59
N VAL A 378 16.11 -10.53 21.11
CA VAL A 378 17.07 -11.66 21.18
C VAL A 378 16.78 -12.79 20.19
N GLY A 379 16.21 -12.48 19.02
CA GLY A 379 16.15 -13.47 17.94
C GLY A 379 15.73 -12.84 16.62
N ASP A 380 16.54 -13.05 15.59
CA ASP A 380 16.25 -12.71 14.19
C ASP A 380 15.11 -13.59 13.64
N ARG A 381 13.93 -13.45 14.24
CA ARG A 381 12.71 -14.21 13.95
C ARG A 381 11.83 -13.39 13.02
N ARG A 382 11.69 -13.89 11.80
CA ARG A 382 10.96 -13.26 10.70
C ARG A 382 9.75 -14.08 10.33
N LEU A 383 8.73 -13.46 9.76
CA LEU A 383 7.59 -14.16 9.17
C LEU A 383 7.86 -14.51 7.70
N VAL A 384 8.59 -13.64 7.00
CA VAL A 384 8.86 -13.77 5.57
C VAL A 384 10.31 -13.41 5.25
N LEU A 385 10.98 -14.25 4.47
CA LEU A 385 12.15 -13.89 3.68
C LEU A 385 11.69 -13.57 2.25
N ARG A 386 11.98 -12.37 1.76
CA ARG A 386 11.89 -12.02 0.33
C ARG A 386 13.29 -12.10 -0.28
N ILE A 387 13.45 -12.92 -1.31
CA ILE A 387 14.67 -13.00 -2.11
C ILE A 387 14.44 -12.22 -3.40
N VAL A 388 15.19 -11.13 -3.57
CA VAL A 388 15.08 -10.26 -4.74
C VAL A 388 15.75 -10.94 -5.94
N SER A 389 15.00 -11.16 -7.01
CA SER A 389 15.57 -11.76 -8.22
C SER A 389 16.27 -10.74 -9.11
N GLY A 390 15.85 -9.47 -9.08
CA GLY A 390 16.24 -8.46 -10.08
C GLY A 390 15.48 -8.59 -11.41
N GLY A 391 14.61 -9.61 -11.54
CA GLY A 391 13.77 -9.87 -12.70
C GLY A 391 12.28 -9.59 -12.43
N THR A 392 11.41 -10.34 -13.11
CA THR A 392 9.95 -10.15 -13.05
C THR A 392 9.30 -10.67 -11.77
N ASN A 393 9.84 -11.75 -11.19
CA ASN A 393 9.28 -12.44 -10.04
C ASN A 393 10.33 -12.60 -8.93
N ASP A 394 9.92 -12.36 -7.67
CA ASP A 394 10.72 -12.64 -6.48
C ASP A 394 10.28 -13.95 -5.83
N MET A 395 11.12 -14.49 -4.94
CA MET A 395 10.72 -15.58 -4.03
C MET A 395 10.39 -15.06 -2.64
N TYR A 396 9.36 -15.65 -2.04
CA TYR A 396 8.89 -15.38 -0.70
C TYR A 396 8.83 -16.69 0.08
N ILE A 397 9.59 -16.77 1.16
CA ILE A 397 9.77 -17.98 1.95
C ILE A 397 9.20 -17.73 3.35
N GLY A 398 8.43 -18.69 3.85
CA GLY A 398 7.87 -18.63 5.20
C GLY A 398 7.64 -20.01 5.79
N PHE A 399 7.51 -20.07 7.11
CA PHE A 399 7.22 -21.31 7.83
C PHE A 399 5.69 -21.47 8.01
N ASN A 400 5.09 -22.46 7.36
CA ASN A 400 3.65 -22.68 7.41
C ASN A 400 3.27 -23.54 8.63
N ARG A 401 3.40 -22.93 9.81
CA ARG A 401 3.12 -23.54 11.12
C ARG A 401 1.65 -23.97 11.26
N LYS A 402 1.40 -25.26 11.49
CA LYS A 402 0.05 -25.82 11.72
C LYS A 402 -0.38 -25.65 13.19
N LYS A 403 -0.73 -24.41 13.56
CA LYS A 403 -1.19 -24.07 14.91
C LYS A 403 -2.24 -22.96 14.86
N GLY A 404 -3.16 -22.95 15.82
CA GLY A 404 -4.13 -21.86 16.01
C GLY A 404 -4.89 -21.53 14.73
N MET A 405 -4.69 -20.31 14.22
CA MET A 405 -5.27 -19.79 12.97
C MET A 405 -4.86 -20.52 11.68
N ASN A 406 -3.87 -21.43 11.73
CA ASN A 406 -3.47 -22.31 10.62
C ASN A 406 -3.68 -23.79 10.97
N LYS A 407 -4.49 -24.12 12.00
CA LYS A 407 -4.68 -25.50 12.49
C LYS A 407 -5.22 -26.44 11.40
N ASP A 408 -5.98 -25.90 10.45
CA ASP A 408 -6.65 -26.67 9.41
C ASP A 408 -5.83 -26.67 8.11
N ASN A 409 -4.60 -26.19 8.09
CA ASN A 409 -3.83 -26.12 6.86
C ASN A 409 -3.73 -27.50 6.11
N LYS A 410 -4.20 -27.56 4.85
CA LYS A 410 -4.28 -28.79 4.04
C LYS A 410 -2.93 -29.20 3.45
N GLN A 411 -2.03 -28.25 3.21
CA GLN A 411 -0.77 -28.53 2.52
C GLN A 411 0.42 -27.74 3.06
N GLY A 412 1.59 -28.39 3.16
CA GLY A 412 2.80 -27.76 3.69
C GLY A 412 2.73 -27.46 5.18
N SER A 413 1.87 -28.16 5.92
CA SER A 413 1.74 -28.03 7.37
C SER A 413 3.03 -28.35 8.10
N ASP A 414 3.47 -27.44 8.98
CA ASP A 414 4.74 -27.50 9.69
C ASP A 414 5.96 -27.68 8.75
N MET A 415 5.87 -27.09 7.55
CA MET A 415 6.94 -27.06 6.55
C MET A 415 7.25 -25.62 6.12
N VAL A 416 8.42 -25.43 5.52
CA VAL A 416 8.76 -24.16 4.86
C VAL A 416 8.13 -24.15 3.47
N THR A 417 7.44 -23.07 3.11
CA THR A 417 6.84 -22.88 1.78
C THR A 417 7.64 -21.86 0.99
N ILE A 418 7.88 -22.17 -0.29
CA ILE A 418 8.54 -21.26 -1.24
C ILE A 418 7.49 -20.79 -2.25
N ILE A 419 7.25 -19.49 -2.28
CA ILE A 419 6.24 -18.84 -3.12
C ILE A 419 6.93 -17.90 -4.11
N GLU A 420 6.60 -18.01 -5.39
CA GLU A 420 7.03 -17.09 -6.43
C GLU A 420 5.89 -16.10 -6.74
N ALA A 421 6.18 -14.82 -6.82
CA ALA A 421 5.20 -13.79 -7.20
C ALA A 421 5.90 -12.58 -7.83
N LYS A 422 5.14 -11.73 -8.53
CA LYS A 422 5.69 -10.54 -9.18
C LYS A 422 6.50 -9.68 -8.21
N ALA A 423 7.70 -9.30 -8.64
CA ALA A 423 8.67 -8.61 -7.81
C ALA A 423 8.12 -7.29 -7.28
N GLY A 424 8.16 -7.11 -5.95
CA GLY A 424 7.71 -5.89 -5.26
C GLY A 424 6.25 -5.48 -5.50
N ALA A 425 5.42 -6.35 -6.07
CA ALA A 425 4.10 -5.97 -6.54
C ALA A 425 3.12 -5.77 -5.38
N VAL A 426 2.30 -4.72 -5.50
CA VAL A 426 1.19 -4.44 -4.58
C VAL A 426 -0.02 -5.33 -4.88
N PHE A 427 -0.10 -5.90 -6.09
CA PHE A 427 -1.06 -6.92 -6.52
C PHE A 427 -0.35 -7.96 -7.38
N SER A 428 -0.48 -9.24 -7.04
CA SER A 428 0.01 -10.35 -7.88
C SER A 428 -0.64 -11.68 -7.50
N SER A 429 -0.91 -12.51 -8.51
CA SER A 429 -1.03 -13.95 -8.31
C SER A 429 0.32 -14.50 -7.82
N SER A 430 0.28 -15.61 -7.11
CA SER A 430 1.48 -16.27 -6.58
C SER A 430 1.47 -17.76 -6.87
N ILE A 431 2.62 -18.36 -7.12
CA ILE A 431 2.75 -19.78 -7.41
C ILE A 431 3.63 -20.41 -6.34
N ARG A 432 3.12 -21.44 -5.66
CA ARG A 432 3.94 -22.23 -4.74
C ARG A 432 4.87 -23.15 -5.53
N LYS A 433 6.17 -22.98 -5.30
CA LYS A 433 7.24 -23.73 -5.98
C LYS A 433 7.64 -24.98 -5.23
N ALA A 434 7.66 -24.92 -3.90
CA ALA A 434 8.03 -26.05 -3.06
C ALA A 434 7.42 -25.98 -1.65
N VAL A 435 7.35 -27.15 -1.03
CA VAL A 435 7.15 -27.36 0.41
C VAL A 435 8.35 -28.18 0.91
N LEU A 436 9.06 -27.69 1.93
CA LEU A 436 10.30 -28.27 2.38
C LEU A 436 10.21 -28.67 3.85
N LYS A 437 10.50 -29.94 4.13
CA LYS A 437 10.78 -30.47 5.48
C LYS A 437 12.22 -30.16 5.87
N GLN A 438 12.54 -30.33 7.15
CA GLN A 438 13.92 -30.26 7.64
C GLN A 438 14.85 -31.18 6.83
N GLY A 439 16.02 -30.66 6.46
CA GLY A 439 17.04 -31.33 5.66
C GLY A 439 16.78 -31.28 4.15
N GLN A 440 15.63 -30.78 3.68
CA GLN A 440 15.35 -30.67 2.25
C GLN A 440 15.83 -29.32 1.70
N SER A 441 16.12 -29.32 0.40
CA SER A 441 16.48 -28.13 -0.35
C SER A 441 15.64 -27.98 -1.62
N TYR A 442 15.63 -26.77 -2.15
CA TYR A 442 15.05 -26.42 -3.44
C TYR A 442 16.08 -25.62 -4.24
N LEU A 443 16.39 -26.10 -5.44
CA LEU A 443 17.36 -25.49 -6.35
C LEU A 443 16.62 -24.82 -7.50
N VAL A 444 16.93 -23.56 -7.76
CA VAL A 444 16.51 -22.86 -8.96
C VAL A 444 17.73 -22.65 -9.85
N SER A 445 17.78 -23.42 -10.94
CA SER A 445 18.88 -23.32 -11.89
C SER A 445 18.82 -22.03 -12.68
N ASN A 446 19.98 -21.43 -12.96
CA ASN A 446 20.10 -20.21 -13.76
C ASN A 446 19.10 -19.11 -13.32
N TRP A 447 18.98 -18.90 -12.01
CA TRP A 447 17.90 -18.15 -11.37
C TRP A 447 17.74 -16.72 -11.94
N ARG A 448 18.86 -16.09 -12.31
CA ARG A 448 18.92 -14.72 -12.83
C ARG A 448 19.27 -14.65 -14.32
N GLY A 449 19.34 -15.78 -15.02
CA GLY A 449 19.79 -15.82 -16.40
C GLY A 449 21.29 -15.58 -16.58
N ASP A 450 22.06 -15.50 -15.49
CA ASP A 450 23.50 -15.22 -15.45
C ASP A 450 24.36 -16.50 -15.24
N GLY A 451 23.74 -17.67 -15.26
CA GLY A 451 24.37 -18.97 -15.01
C GLY A 451 24.47 -19.36 -13.53
N SER A 452 24.12 -18.47 -12.61
CA SER A 452 24.13 -18.77 -11.17
C SER A 452 22.85 -19.49 -10.72
N ASN A 453 22.98 -20.41 -9.76
CA ASN A 453 21.83 -21.10 -9.19
C ASN A 453 21.48 -20.54 -7.82
N LEU A 454 20.19 -20.55 -7.47
CA LEU A 454 19.72 -20.25 -6.12
C LEU A 454 19.38 -21.56 -5.40
N GLU A 455 20.06 -21.84 -4.29
CA GLU A 455 19.73 -22.96 -3.41
C GLU A 455 19.08 -22.45 -2.12
N ILE A 456 17.92 -23.01 -1.76
CA ILE A 456 17.23 -22.74 -0.49
C ILE A 456 17.17 -24.04 0.30
N VAL A 457 17.69 -24.05 1.52
CA VAL A 457 17.81 -25.22 2.41
C VAL A 457 17.10 -24.97 3.73
N VAL A 458 16.38 -25.97 4.23
CA VAL A 458 15.79 -25.95 5.57
C VAL A 458 16.68 -26.72 6.52
N ASP A 459 17.46 -26.00 7.34
CA ASP A 459 18.42 -26.64 8.25
C ASP A 459 17.74 -27.28 9.46
N THR A 460 16.71 -26.63 10.01
CA THR A 460 16.05 -27.08 11.25
C THR A 460 14.59 -26.67 11.26
N ILE A 461 13.71 -27.51 11.78
CA ILE A 461 12.32 -27.19 12.15
C ILE A 461 12.10 -27.62 13.60
N ARG A 462 11.57 -26.71 14.43
CA ARG A 462 11.20 -26.97 15.83
C ARG A 462 9.74 -26.59 16.05
N THR A 463 8.89 -27.59 16.22
CA THR A 463 7.45 -27.43 16.53
C THR A 463 7.11 -27.74 17.98
N ASP A 464 8.10 -28.22 18.74
CA ASP A 464 8.08 -28.58 20.16
C ASP A 464 8.33 -27.38 21.09
N VAL A 465 8.67 -26.22 20.52
CA VAL A 465 8.88 -24.95 21.24
C VAL A 465 7.87 -23.90 20.79
N VAL A 466 7.71 -22.84 21.59
CA VAL A 466 6.82 -21.72 21.29
C VAL A 466 7.61 -20.40 21.33
N PRO A 467 7.56 -19.59 20.26
CA PRO A 467 7.02 -19.91 18.95
C PRO A 467 7.83 -21.03 18.27
N GLY A 468 7.14 -21.92 17.57
CA GLY A 468 7.78 -22.88 16.68
C GLY A 468 8.43 -22.16 15.51
N TYR A 469 9.54 -22.69 15.03
CA TYR A 469 10.35 -22.01 14.01
C TYR A 469 11.02 -22.97 13.03
N ALA A 470 11.44 -22.42 11.89
CA ALA A 470 12.33 -23.07 10.94
C ALA A 470 13.57 -22.20 10.69
N THR A 471 14.77 -22.78 10.71
CA THR A 471 15.99 -22.10 10.26
C THR A 471 16.21 -22.42 8.79
N VAL A 472 16.37 -21.38 7.98
CA VAL A 472 16.49 -21.47 6.53
C VAL A 472 17.77 -20.78 6.09
N ARG A 473 18.48 -21.42 5.15
CA ARG A 473 19.62 -20.86 4.45
C ARG A 473 19.27 -20.72 2.97
N ALA A 474 19.56 -19.57 2.38
CA ALA A 474 19.48 -19.33 0.95
C ALA A 474 20.85 -18.90 0.45
N ALA A 475 21.34 -19.44 -0.67
CA ALA A 475 22.68 -19.13 -1.18
C ALA A 475 22.71 -19.17 -2.71
N ILE A 476 23.56 -18.33 -3.30
CA ILE A 476 23.91 -18.43 -4.71
C ILE A 476 25.03 -19.47 -4.86
N VAL A 477 24.81 -20.48 -5.71
CA VAL A 477 25.73 -21.61 -5.92
C VAL A 477 26.04 -21.80 -7.42
N GLY A 478 27.31 -21.95 -7.77
CA GLY A 478 27.79 -22.10 -9.15
C GLY A 478 27.88 -20.76 -9.93
N GLY A 479 28.93 -20.58 -10.75
CA GLY A 479 29.27 -19.34 -11.46
C GLY A 479 29.87 -18.28 -10.53
N ASP A 480 31.21 -18.25 -10.39
CA ASP A 480 32.04 -17.33 -9.57
C ASP A 480 31.63 -17.06 -8.10
N GLY A 481 30.62 -17.74 -7.55
CA GLY A 481 30.29 -17.76 -6.11
C GLY A 481 31.18 -18.72 -5.30
N PRO A 482 31.22 -18.58 -3.95
CA PRO A 482 32.13 -19.36 -3.12
C PRO A 482 31.82 -20.86 -3.23
N ALA A 483 32.83 -21.62 -3.67
CA ALA A 483 32.81 -23.07 -3.61
C ALA A 483 32.64 -23.50 -2.15
N THR A 484 31.56 -24.21 -1.85
CA THR A 484 31.43 -24.96 -0.59
C THR A 484 31.49 -26.47 -0.87
N PRO A 485 31.86 -27.28 0.15
CA PRO A 485 32.30 -28.67 -0.01
C PRO A 485 31.16 -29.59 -0.50
N PRO A 486 31.47 -30.79 -1.01
CA PRO A 486 30.53 -31.61 -1.77
C PRO A 486 29.31 -32.01 -0.92
N THR A 487 28.13 -31.59 -1.35
CA THR A 487 26.86 -32.21 -0.99
C THR A 487 26.69 -33.49 -1.81
N ASN A 488 26.43 -34.61 -1.14
CA ASN A 488 26.14 -35.88 -1.79
C ASN A 488 24.94 -35.74 -2.75
N PRO A 489 24.95 -36.45 -3.90
CA PRO A 489 23.86 -36.41 -4.89
C PRO A 489 22.54 -36.95 -4.31
N PRO A 490 21.40 -36.59 -4.93
CA PRO A 490 20.07 -36.92 -4.42
C PRO A 490 19.89 -38.45 -4.36
N THR A 491 19.63 -38.96 -3.16
CA THR A 491 19.32 -40.37 -2.97
C THR A 491 17.93 -40.64 -3.54
N LYS A 492 17.87 -41.27 -4.72
CA LYS A 492 16.67 -41.99 -5.18
C LYS A 492 16.31 -43.01 -4.09
N SER A 493 15.07 -42.96 -3.59
CA SER A 493 14.51 -44.00 -2.72
C SER A 493 14.58 -45.36 -3.40
N GLY A 494 15.53 -46.19 -2.96
CA GLY A 494 15.50 -47.63 -3.14
C GLY A 494 14.94 -48.25 -1.86
N ILE A 495 13.78 -48.90 -1.97
CA ILE A 495 13.18 -49.68 -0.89
C ILE A 495 14.11 -50.87 -0.61
N GLN A 496 14.64 -50.96 0.61
CA GLN A 496 15.26 -52.19 1.12
C GLN A 496 14.67 -52.52 2.50
N PRO A 497 14.39 -53.80 2.82
CA PRO A 497 13.52 -54.18 3.92
C PRO A 497 14.11 -53.91 5.30
N THR A 498 13.25 -53.44 6.20
CA THR A 498 13.53 -53.21 7.62
C THR A 498 13.78 -54.54 8.35
N PRO A 499 14.83 -54.68 9.18
CA PRO A 499 14.97 -55.82 10.09
C PRO A 499 13.98 -55.71 11.27
N PRO A 500 13.56 -56.85 11.87
CA PRO A 500 12.46 -56.92 12.83
C PRO A 500 12.80 -56.29 14.20
N PRO A 501 11.78 -55.87 14.98
CA PRO A 501 11.97 -55.14 16.23
C PRO A 501 12.53 -56.04 17.33
N THR A 502 13.44 -55.49 18.13
CA THR A 502 13.95 -56.12 19.37
C THR A 502 13.29 -55.44 20.58
N PRO A 503 12.93 -56.16 21.66
CA PRO A 503 11.95 -55.71 22.64
C PRO A 503 12.52 -54.86 23.79
N ASP A 504 11.63 -53.98 24.24
CA ASP A 504 11.47 -53.21 25.48
C ASP A 504 12.40 -53.50 26.69
N THR A 505 12.90 -52.40 27.30
CA THR A 505 13.18 -52.35 28.75
C THR A 505 12.85 -50.97 29.33
N SER A 506 11.64 -50.86 29.85
CA SER A 506 11.21 -50.14 31.06
C SER A 506 12.33 -49.74 32.04
N LEU A 507 12.40 -48.45 32.40
CA LEU A 507 12.63 -47.99 33.77
C LEU A 507 11.93 -46.65 34.03
N SER A 508 10.93 -46.69 34.91
CA SER A 508 10.28 -45.55 35.58
C SER A 508 11.12 -45.08 36.76
N PRO A 509 11.02 -43.80 37.17
CA PRO A 509 11.05 -43.49 38.59
C PRO A 509 9.81 -42.71 39.03
N SER A 510 9.13 -43.29 40.01
CA SER A 510 8.09 -42.70 40.86
C SER A 510 8.74 -41.96 42.03
N PHE A 511 8.25 -40.77 42.37
CA PHE A 511 8.32 -40.20 43.73
C PHE A 511 7.07 -39.31 44.01
N PRO A 512 6.67 -39.16 45.29
CA PRO A 512 5.29 -39.11 45.77
C PRO A 512 4.73 -37.69 46.00
N PRO A 513 3.42 -37.51 46.28
CA PRO A 513 2.81 -36.21 46.52
C PRO A 513 3.04 -35.75 47.97
N VAL A 514 3.37 -34.46 48.16
CA VAL A 514 3.41 -33.82 49.49
C VAL A 514 2.64 -32.51 49.46
N GLU A 515 1.90 -32.31 50.54
CA GLU A 515 0.81 -31.38 50.81
C GLU A 515 1.21 -29.88 50.94
N ASN A 516 0.18 -29.04 50.84
CA ASN A 516 0.10 -27.63 51.26
C ASN A 516 0.84 -27.33 52.59
N PRO A 517 1.39 -26.11 52.76
CA PRO A 517 0.69 -25.15 53.62
C PRO A 517 0.80 -23.66 53.24
N THR A 518 -0.34 -22.98 53.38
CA THR A 518 -0.62 -21.62 53.90
C THR A 518 0.11 -20.36 53.39
N THR A 519 -0.74 -19.42 52.99
CA THR A 519 -0.56 -17.97 52.78
C THR A 519 0.16 -17.22 53.92
N PRO A 520 0.78 -16.06 53.58
CA PRO A 520 0.32 -14.84 54.24
C PRO A 520 0.05 -13.67 53.29
N ILE A 521 -0.90 -12.87 53.74
CA ILE A 521 -1.45 -11.61 53.21
C ILE A 521 -0.38 -10.53 53.10
N PRO A 522 -0.49 -9.63 52.10
CA PRO A 522 -0.31 -8.20 52.40
C PRO A 522 -1.46 -7.35 51.84
N SER A 523 -2.07 -6.56 52.70
CA SER A 523 -3.09 -5.55 52.36
C SER A 523 -2.75 -4.20 52.98
N PHE A 524 -3.19 -3.16 52.26
CA PHE A 524 -3.28 -1.72 52.60
C PHE A 524 -2.00 -0.88 52.38
N LEU A 525 -1.97 0.31 51.79
CA LEU A 525 -2.91 1.27 51.15
C LEU A 525 -2.01 2.41 50.53
N PRO A 526 -2.55 3.39 49.77
CA PRO A 526 -1.79 4.25 48.84
C PRO A 526 -1.28 5.55 49.47
N PRO A 527 -0.42 6.33 48.79
CA PRO A 527 -0.24 7.74 49.11
C PRO A 527 -0.97 8.65 48.11
N SER A 528 -1.76 9.58 48.63
CA SER A 528 -2.39 10.67 47.89
C SER A 528 -2.23 12.01 48.62
N PHE A 529 -1.89 13.05 47.84
CA PHE A 529 -2.06 14.51 48.04
C PHE A 529 -1.00 15.28 48.86
N PRO A 530 -0.88 16.64 48.76
CA PRO A 530 -1.18 17.62 47.68
C PRO A 530 -0.01 18.66 47.43
N PRO A 531 -0.17 19.70 46.55
CA PRO A 531 0.86 20.71 46.23
C PRO A 531 0.71 22.03 47.02
N THR A 532 1.73 22.93 47.00
CA THR A 532 1.72 24.44 47.09
C THR A 532 3.15 25.01 47.45
N PRO A 533 3.42 26.34 47.54
CA PRO A 533 3.86 27.24 46.45
C PRO A 533 5.15 28.11 46.72
N ASN A 534 5.76 28.64 45.64
CA ASN A 534 6.47 29.96 45.38
C ASN A 534 7.01 30.89 46.52
N PRO A 535 7.70 32.04 46.23
CA PRO A 535 8.95 32.37 45.50
C PRO A 535 9.95 33.23 46.34
N THR A 536 11.18 33.54 45.88
CA THR A 536 12.00 34.68 46.39
C THR A 536 13.15 35.07 45.41
N PRO A 537 13.83 36.24 45.52
CA PRO A 537 13.66 37.36 44.59
C PRO A 537 14.96 37.87 43.91
N VAL A 538 14.78 38.86 43.02
CA VAL A 538 15.78 39.68 42.31
C VAL A 538 16.55 40.61 43.28
N PRO A 539 17.78 41.03 42.91
CA PRO A 539 18.06 42.47 42.93
C PRO A 539 18.76 42.99 41.65
N SER A 540 18.41 44.23 41.31
CA SER A 540 18.97 45.10 40.27
C SER A 540 19.80 46.19 40.94
N VAL A 541 20.95 46.57 40.37
CA VAL A 541 21.37 47.98 40.16
C VAL A 541 22.68 48.07 39.35
N SER A 542 22.71 48.98 38.38
CA SER A 542 23.89 49.47 37.64
C SER A 542 24.78 50.41 38.47
N PRO A 543 25.98 50.77 37.99
CA PRO A 543 26.17 52.19 37.63
C PRO A 543 26.98 52.46 36.33
N VAL A 544 26.72 53.67 35.83
CA VAL A 544 27.23 54.42 34.66
C VAL A 544 28.62 55.04 34.98
N VAL A 545 29.55 55.31 34.03
CA VAL A 545 29.98 56.62 33.41
C VAL A 545 31.51 56.50 33.09
N PRO A 546 32.22 57.29 32.23
CA PRO A 546 32.05 57.83 30.85
C PRO A 546 33.24 57.48 29.87
N PRO A 547 33.26 58.00 28.62
CA PRO A 547 34.33 57.81 27.62
C PRO A 547 35.25 59.04 27.40
N THR A 548 36.47 58.81 26.91
CA THR A 548 37.42 59.79 26.31
C THR A 548 38.49 59.01 25.52
N SER A 549 39.07 59.40 24.38
CA SER A 549 38.91 60.49 23.40
C SER A 549 39.92 60.22 22.25
N ASN A 550 39.45 60.26 20.99
CA ASN A 550 40.08 60.57 19.67
C ASN A 550 41.63 60.73 19.48
N PRO A 551 42.18 60.80 18.23
CA PRO A 551 41.69 60.41 16.88
C PRO A 551 42.75 59.70 15.98
N THR A 552 42.35 59.37 14.73
CA THR A 552 43.14 59.38 13.45
C THR A 552 43.48 58.00 12.82
N PRO A 553 43.40 57.80 11.48
CA PRO A 553 42.62 58.47 10.44
C PRO A 553 41.62 57.54 9.72
N GLU A 554 40.63 58.18 9.14
CA GLU A 554 39.75 57.67 8.08
C GLU A 554 40.56 57.25 6.84
N PRO A 555 40.40 56.01 6.32
CA PRO A 555 40.59 55.79 4.90
C PRO A 555 39.30 56.16 4.18
N SER A 556 39.42 57.14 3.27
CA SER A 556 38.52 57.42 2.16
C SER A 556 37.89 56.16 1.56
N PRO A 557 36.69 56.26 0.96
CA PRO A 557 35.96 55.10 0.45
C PRO A 557 36.81 54.44 -0.64
N SER A 558 37.51 53.38 -0.25
CA SER A 558 37.96 52.40 -1.21
C SER A 558 36.67 51.83 -1.78
N THR A 559 36.43 52.11 -3.05
CA THR A 559 35.49 51.41 -3.90
C THR A 559 35.94 49.94 -3.92
N ALA A 560 35.76 49.23 -2.81
CA ALA A 560 35.85 47.79 -2.76
C ALA A 560 34.77 47.34 -3.72
N LEU A 561 35.18 46.91 -4.91
CA LEU A 561 34.30 46.23 -5.84
C LEU A 561 33.51 45.24 -4.99
N GLN A 562 32.19 45.45 -4.88
CA GLN A 562 31.34 44.42 -4.33
C GLN A 562 31.67 43.15 -5.11
N PRO A 563 32.05 42.04 -4.43
CA PRO A 563 32.46 40.85 -5.14
C PRO A 563 31.36 40.48 -6.13
N ALA A 564 31.74 40.32 -7.40
CA ALA A 564 30.79 40.15 -8.48
C ALA A 564 29.88 38.96 -8.18
N THR A 565 28.56 39.19 -8.20
CA THR A 565 27.56 38.14 -8.00
C THR A 565 27.70 37.10 -9.09
N LYS A 566 28.11 35.88 -8.71
CA LYS A 566 28.15 34.71 -9.56
C LYS A 566 26.76 34.07 -9.65
N LYS A 567 26.52 33.36 -10.74
CA LYS A 567 25.29 32.62 -11.02
C LYS A 567 25.63 31.20 -11.44
N LEU A 568 25.05 30.20 -10.76
CA LEU A 568 25.13 28.80 -11.17
C LEU A 568 23.73 28.32 -11.56
N SER A 569 23.55 28.01 -12.84
CA SER A 569 22.28 27.52 -13.39
C SER A 569 22.26 26.00 -13.40
N THR A 570 21.15 25.42 -12.95
CA THR A 570 20.86 23.99 -13.17
C THR A 570 20.25 23.77 -14.54
N ILE A 571 20.36 22.56 -15.11
CA ILE A 571 19.70 22.21 -16.37
C ILE A 571 18.17 22.25 -16.18
N ILE A 572 17.48 23.01 -17.02
CA ILE A 572 16.01 23.10 -17.02
C ILE A 572 15.45 22.12 -18.04
N ASP A 573 14.83 21.05 -17.55
CA ASP A 573 14.06 20.14 -18.38
C ASP A 573 12.59 20.63 -18.51
N SER A 574 12.18 20.99 -19.74
CA SER A 574 10.80 21.38 -20.05
C SER A 574 9.80 20.21 -19.99
N ALA A 575 10.28 18.97 -20.12
CA ALA A 575 9.52 17.76 -19.83
C ALA A 575 9.40 17.47 -18.32
N GLY A 576 10.04 18.29 -17.47
CA GLY A 576 10.01 18.20 -16.02
C GLY A 576 8.60 18.13 -15.43
N LYS A 577 8.53 17.53 -14.23
CA LYS A 577 7.29 17.29 -13.48
C LYS A 577 7.00 18.45 -12.52
N ARG A 578 5.84 18.40 -11.89
CA ARG A 578 5.41 19.39 -10.89
C ARG A 578 5.49 18.82 -9.48
N CYS A 579 6.08 19.57 -8.56
CA CYS A 579 6.06 19.31 -7.13
C CYS A 579 5.78 20.60 -6.35
N LYS A 580 5.48 20.52 -5.05
CA LYS A 580 5.38 21.74 -4.23
C LYS A 580 6.74 22.14 -3.68
N GLY A 581 7.50 21.18 -3.17
CA GLY A 581 8.83 21.43 -2.60
C GLY A 581 9.92 20.66 -3.32
N VAL A 582 11.10 21.25 -3.45
CA VAL A 582 12.35 20.53 -3.73
C VAL A 582 13.32 20.82 -2.60
N ILE A 583 13.85 19.77 -2.00
CA ILE A 583 14.87 19.86 -0.95
C ILE A 583 16.18 19.30 -1.48
N PHE A 584 17.28 20.03 -1.33
CA PHE A 584 18.58 19.64 -1.89
C PHE A 584 19.74 20.21 -1.07
N THR A 585 20.95 19.75 -1.39
CA THR A 585 22.18 20.06 -0.67
C THR A 585 23.16 20.82 -1.56
N VAL A 586 23.87 21.78 -0.97
CA VAL A 586 24.95 22.55 -1.62
C VAL A 586 26.23 22.35 -0.82
N LEU A 587 27.32 22.00 -1.49
CA LEU A 587 28.68 22.00 -0.94
C LEU A 587 29.43 23.25 -1.42
N ALA A 588 30.06 23.97 -0.51
CA ALA A 588 30.92 25.09 -0.85
C ALA A 588 32.37 24.62 -1.00
N LYS A 589 33.00 24.91 -2.14
CA LYS A 589 34.45 24.71 -2.38
C LYS A 589 35.27 25.90 -1.92
N GLN A 590 34.66 27.07 -1.82
CA GLN A 590 35.24 28.33 -1.34
C GLN A 590 34.26 28.97 -0.34
N ASP A 591 34.71 29.92 0.47
CA ASP A 591 33.81 30.68 1.34
C ASP A 591 32.84 31.49 0.46
N VAL A 592 31.54 31.26 0.62
CA VAL A 592 30.51 31.90 -0.20
C VAL A 592 29.35 32.42 0.64
N ILE A 593 28.68 33.46 0.12
CA ILE A 593 27.35 33.88 0.58
C ILE A 593 26.36 33.66 -0.54
N ILE A 594 25.36 32.79 -0.31
CA ILE A 594 24.18 32.68 -1.18
C ILE A 594 23.23 33.83 -0.85
N SER A 595 22.94 34.68 -1.85
CA SER A 595 22.17 35.91 -1.65
C SER A 595 20.76 35.82 -2.23
N SER A 596 20.53 35.03 -3.28
CA SER A 596 19.22 34.88 -3.92
C SER A 596 19.15 33.60 -4.78
N MET A 597 17.95 33.28 -5.26
CA MET A 597 17.70 32.23 -6.24
C MET A 597 16.77 32.73 -7.35
N ASP A 598 16.98 32.25 -8.57
CA ASP A 598 16.00 32.36 -9.64
C ASP A 598 15.25 31.04 -9.74
N VAL A 599 13.93 31.11 -9.85
CA VAL A 599 13.04 29.93 -9.74
C VAL A 599 12.07 29.87 -10.91
N ILE A 600 11.50 28.70 -11.18
CA ILE A 600 10.69 28.46 -12.39
C ILE A 600 9.45 27.62 -12.07
N SER A 601 8.34 27.94 -12.76
CA SER A 601 7.09 27.18 -12.69
C SER A 601 6.65 26.72 -14.07
N LYS A 602 5.95 25.59 -14.11
CA LYS A 602 5.28 25.05 -15.31
C LYS A 602 3.90 25.66 -15.54
N MET A 603 3.40 26.48 -14.61
CA MET A 603 2.05 27.02 -14.64
C MET A 603 2.06 28.53 -14.85
N ASN A 604 1.04 29.03 -15.55
CA ASN A 604 0.69 30.44 -15.50
C ASN A 604 -0.07 30.66 -14.17
N VAL A 605 0.62 31.19 -13.16
CA VAL A 605 0.08 31.24 -11.80
C VAL A 605 0.72 32.33 -10.94
N LEU A 606 -0.08 32.97 -10.10
CA LEU A 606 0.40 33.75 -8.96
C LEU A 606 0.53 32.80 -7.75
N THR A 607 1.74 32.60 -7.23
CA THR A 607 1.97 31.63 -6.15
C THR A 607 2.97 32.12 -5.11
N ASN A 608 2.71 31.77 -3.85
CA ASN A 608 3.66 32.02 -2.76
C ASN A 608 4.86 31.07 -2.90
N VAL A 609 6.05 31.66 -2.92
CA VAL A 609 7.34 30.99 -2.87
C VAL A 609 7.97 31.24 -1.51
N THR A 610 8.42 30.17 -0.86
CA THR A 610 9.10 30.23 0.43
C THR A 610 10.38 29.40 0.36
N ILE A 611 11.50 29.94 0.84
CA ILE A 611 12.79 29.23 0.86
C ILE A 611 13.25 29.10 2.30
N TYR A 612 13.62 27.87 2.65
CA TYR A 612 14.21 27.53 3.93
C TYR A 612 15.64 27.04 3.75
N THR A 613 16.46 27.19 4.78
CA THR A 613 17.82 26.65 4.81
C THR A 613 18.14 25.98 6.14
N LYS A 614 19.07 25.03 6.12
CA LYS A 614 19.59 24.32 7.29
C LYS A 614 21.07 24.01 7.09
N THR A 615 21.89 24.24 8.12
CA THR A 615 23.32 23.89 8.10
C THR A 615 23.52 22.38 8.12
N GLY A 616 24.47 21.89 7.30
CA GLY A 616 24.71 20.48 7.09
C GLY A 616 23.76 19.86 6.06
N SER A 617 23.80 18.53 5.96
CA SER A 617 22.92 17.77 5.06
C SER A 617 21.49 17.69 5.60
N TYR A 618 20.50 17.69 4.71
CA TYR A 618 19.11 17.43 5.05
C TYR A 618 18.85 15.96 5.41
N HIS A 619 19.84 15.07 5.19
CA HIS A 619 19.79 13.66 5.55
C HIS A 619 21.03 13.24 6.37
N ASN A 620 20.86 12.39 7.37
CA ASN A 620 21.93 11.98 8.31
C ASN A 620 22.82 10.84 7.80
N GLY A 621 23.18 10.83 6.50
CA GLY A 621 24.20 9.92 5.94
C GLY A 621 23.93 8.40 6.04
N THR A 622 22.76 7.98 6.53
CA THR A 622 22.33 6.57 6.62
C THR A 622 21.11 6.38 5.74
N SER A 623 21.22 5.54 4.71
CA SER A 623 20.13 5.24 3.79
C SER A 623 19.28 4.06 4.31
N PRO A 624 17.94 4.04 4.08
CA PRO A 624 17.18 5.04 3.36
C PRO A 624 16.31 5.91 4.27
N ILE A 625 16.51 7.23 4.14
CA ILE A 625 15.46 8.26 4.15
C ILE A 625 14.52 8.21 5.37
N GLN A 626 14.97 8.74 6.50
CA GLN A 626 14.11 8.99 7.66
C GLN A 626 13.13 10.15 7.40
N THR A 627 11.91 9.95 7.89
CA THR A 627 10.67 10.64 7.48
C THR A 627 10.32 11.87 8.32
N GLU A 628 11.26 12.42 9.09
CA GLU A 628 10.98 13.61 9.89
C GLU A 628 12.01 14.70 9.62
N LEU A 629 11.78 15.45 8.55
CA LEU A 629 12.34 16.78 8.41
C LEU A 629 11.68 17.67 9.47
N ARG A 630 12.42 17.94 10.55
CA ARG A 630 11.98 18.74 11.68
C ARG A 630 11.96 20.21 11.29
N ALA A 631 10.77 20.79 11.18
CA ALA A 631 10.59 22.16 10.68
C ALA A 631 11.33 23.21 11.54
N ASP A 632 11.55 22.93 12.82
CA ASP A 632 12.30 23.73 13.79
C ASP A 632 13.81 23.79 13.53
N GLU A 633 14.36 22.86 12.73
CA GLU A 633 15.77 22.87 12.32
C GLU A 633 16.04 23.74 11.08
N TRP A 634 14.99 24.33 10.50
CA TRP A 634 15.06 25.09 9.26
C TRP A 634 14.75 26.56 9.48
N GLN A 635 15.61 27.41 8.96
CA GLN A 635 15.39 28.85 8.96
C GLN A 635 14.72 29.29 7.66
N GLN A 636 13.59 29.97 7.74
CA GLN A 636 13.00 30.64 6.59
C GLN A 636 13.85 31.88 6.25
N ILE A 637 14.35 31.94 5.02
CA ILE A 637 15.22 33.04 4.54
C ILE A 637 14.55 33.91 3.48
N TYR A 638 13.47 33.42 2.87
CA TYR A 638 12.69 34.13 1.87
C TYR A 638 11.22 33.71 1.91
N SER A 639 10.31 34.67 1.69
CA SER A 639 8.90 34.42 1.39
C SER A 639 8.33 35.56 0.56
N GLY A 640 7.70 35.24 -0.58
CA GLY A 640 7.11 36.24 -1.48
C GLY A 640 6.02 35.67 -2.36
N THR A 641 5.13 36.53 -2.87
CA THR A 641 4.05 36.14 -3.81
C THR A 641 4.48 36.52 -5.22
N ILE A 642 4.72 35.53 -6.08
CA ILE A 642 5.41 35.72 -7.36
C ILE A 642 4.50 35.29 -8.53
N PRO A 643 4.31 36.15 -9.56
CA PRO A 643 3.64 35.76 -10.78
C PRO A 643 4.60 34.95 -11.67
N PHE A 644 4.14 33.82 -12.17
CA PHE A 644 4.88 33.00 -13.12
C PHE A 644 4.14 32.89 -14.44
N GLU A 645 4.90 33.00 -15.52
CA GLU A 645 4.54 32.46 -16.83
C GLU A 645 5.15 31.05 -17.00
N PRO A 646 4.48 30.13 -17.72
CA PRO A 646 4.97 28.77 -17.90
C PRO A 646 6.37 28.75 -18.49
N TYR A 647 7.27 28.02 -17.83
CA TYR A 647 8.66 27.82 -18.26
C TYR A 647 9.53 29.08 -18.29
N GLN A 648 9.10 30.17 -17.64
CA GLN A 648 9.93 31.36 -17.47
C GLN A 648 10.59 31.37 -16.08
N ILE A 649 11.90 31.63 -16.06
CA ILE A 649 12.67 31.85 -14.84
C ILE A 649 12.30 33.24 -14.30
N VAL A 650 11.98 33.30 -13.01
CA VAL A 650 11.75 34.54 -12.29
C VAL A 650 12.85 34.72 -11.25
N THR A 651 13.45 35.91 -11.26
CA THR A 651 14.42 36.33 -10.24
C THR A 651 13.69 36.68 -8.95
N LEU A 652 14.12 36.10 -7.83
CA LEU A 652 13.63 36.51 -6.51
C LEU A 652 14.46 37.68 -5.98
N ASP A 653 13.86 38.46 -5.09
CA ASP A 653 14.61 39.44 -4.29
C ASP A 653 15.67 38.73 -3.44
N ASP A 654 16.65 39.50 -2.96
CA ASP A 654 17.66 38.98 -2.05
C ASP A 654 17.03 38.42 -0.77
N PHE A 655 17.68 37.38 -0.24
CA PHE A 655 17.29 36.77 1.01
C PHE A 655 17.34 37.77 2.14
N SER A 656 16.39 37.66 3.07
CA SER A 656 16.36 38.49 4.29
C SER A 656 17.67 38.38 5.10
N ILE A 657 18.33 37.23 5.02
CA ILE A 657 19.64 36.96 5.58
C ILE A 657 20.41 36.14 4.53
N GLY A 658 21.55 36.66 4.05
CA GLY A 658 22.44 35.91 3.16
C GLY A 658 23.01 34.67 3.86
N VAL A 659 23.05 33.55 3.16
CA VAL A 659 23.47 32.27 3.74
C VAL A 659 24.97 32.08 3.52
N SER A 660 25.75 32.23 4.59
CA SER A 660 27.22 32.03 4.55
C SER A 660 27.55 30.54 4.66
N ILE A 661 28.37 30.03 3.74
CA ILE A 661 28.83 28.65 3.71
C ILE A 661 30.35 28.67 3.55
N SER A 662 31.08 28.17 4.55
CA SER A 662 32.54 28.10 4.48
C SER A 662 33.02 26.98 3.55
N ALA A 663 34.22 27.11 3.00
CA ALA A 663 34.87 26.09 2.18
C ALA A 663 34.87 24.72 2.89
N GLY A 664 34.46 23.68 2.16
CA GLY A 664 34.30 22.32 2.66
C GLY A 664 33.01 22.06 3.44
N GLN A 665 32.21 23.09 3.74
CA GLN A 665 30.93 22.94 4.45
C GLN A 665 29.76 22.72 3.50
N ILE A 666 28.73 22.10 4.06
CA ILE A 666 27.49 21.77 3.36
C ILE A 666 26.33 22.55 3.97
N GLN A 667 25.43 23.03 3.11
CA GLN A 667 24.18 23.68 3.48
C GLN A 667 23.03 23.09 2.68
N SER A 668 21.88 22.89 3.32
CA SER A 668 20.68 22.39 2.65
C SER A 668 19.65 23.49 2.43
N PHE A 669 18.88 23.36 1.34
CA PHE A 669 17.82 24.29 0.96
C PHE A 669 16.52 23.54 0.68
N HIS A 670 15.41 24.14 1.05
CA HIS A 670 14.07 23.67 0.68
C HIS A 670 13.30 24.83 0.04
N VAL A 671 13.09 24.71 -1.28
CA VAL A 671 12.37 25.68 -2.10
C VAL A 671 10.94 25.20 -2.24
N LEU A 672 9.97 25.99 -1.79
CA LEU A 672 8.56 25.61 -1.72
C LEU A 672 7.67 26.57 -2.50
N PHE A 673 6.79 26.02 -3.32
CA PHE A 673 5.74 26.72 -4.05
C PHE A 673 4.37 26.21 -3.59
N SER A 674 3.48 27.13 -3.19
CA SER A 674 2.14 26.78 -2.72
C SER A 674 1.28 26.06 -3.80
N LEU A 675 1.46 26.44 -5.07
CA LEU A 675 0.75 25.88 -6.24
C LEU A 675 1.64 25.01 -7.14
N GLY A 676 2.95 24.99 -6.89
CA GLY A 676 3.91 24.04 -7.45
C GLY A 676 4.96 24.65 -8.37
N GLN A 677 6.16 24.08 -8.33
CA GLN A 677 7.33 24.43 -9.15
C GLN A 677 7.59 23.37 -10.21
N LEU A 678 8.37 23.74 -11.23
CA LEU A 678 8.95 22.80 -12.18
C LEU A 678 10.19 22.16 -11.55
N PHE A 679 10.33 20.84 -11.66
CA PHE A 679 11.54 20.12 -11.28
C PHE A 679 11.85 19.01 -12.28
N THR A 680 13.12 18.63 -12.39
CA THR A 680 13.54 17.51 -13.23
C THR A 680 13.58 16.24 -12.38
N VAL A 681 13.01 15.14 -12.90
CA VAL A 681 13.00 13.86 -12.17
C VAL A 681 14.42 13.37 -12.00
N GLY A 682 14.78 13.05 -10.76
CA GLY A 682 16.08 12.52 -10.42
C GLY A 682 16.23 11.02 -10.76
N ASN A 683 17.39 10.47 -10.44
CA ASN A 683 17.69 9.05 -10.59
C ASN A 683 16.83 8.19 -9.66
N ALA A 684 16.88 6.88 -9.86
CA ALA A 684 16.26 5.93 -8.94
C ALA A 684 16.77 6.17 -7.50
N LEU A 685 15.92 5.94 -6.50
CA LEU A 685 16.26 6.23 -5.09
C LEU A 685 17.53 5.51 -4.60
N GLU A 686 17.86 4.39 -5.23
CA GLU A 686 19.00 3.52 -4.94
C GLU A 686 20.29 3.93 -5.67
N ALA A 687 20.21 4.82 -6.66
CA ALA A 687 21.37 5.33 -7.37
C ALA A 687 22.20 6.30 -6.49
N PRO A 688 23.51 6.46 -6.74
CA PRO A 688 24.31 7.51 -6.11
C PRO A 688 23.67 8.90 -6.30
N VAL A 689 23.83 9.78 -5.31
CA VAL A 689 23.40 11.19 -5.44
C VAL A 689 24.23 11.86 -6.52
N GLU A 690 23.55 12.39 -7.54
CA GLU A 690 24.20 13.02 -8.69
C GLU A 690 24.55 14.48 -8.40
N VAL A 691 25.60 14.99 -9.04
CA VAL A 691 25.87 16.43 -9.14
C VAL A 691 24.94 17.02 -10.18
N VAL A 692 24.09 17.96 -9.78
CA VAL A 692 23.12 18.63 -10.67
C VAL A 692 23.75 19.82 -11.39
N ALA A 693 24.61 20.57 -10.70
CA ALA A 693 25.37 21.68 -11.25
C ALA A 693 26.61 21.93 -10.39
N GLU A 694 27.70 22.38 -11.00
CA GLU A 694 28.97 22.59 -10.32
C GLU A 694 29.78 23.68 -11.02
N ASP A 695 30.49 24.48 -10.22
CA ASP A 695 31.56 25.36 -10.68
C ASP A 695 32.75 25.31 -9.69
N ASP A 696 33.71 26.22 -9.83
CA ASP A 696 34.91 26.29 -8.98
C ASP A 696 34.62 26.71 -7.52
N SER A 697 33.40 27.14 -7.20
CA SER A 697 33.02 27.72 -5.91
C SER A 697 31.97 26.90 -5.17
N ILE A 698 30.99 26.30 -5.86
CA ILE A 698 29.93 25.48 -5.23
C ILE A 698 29.54 24.25 -6.07
N VAL A 699 28.97 23.25 -5.40
CA VAL A 699 28.36 22.04 -6.00
C VAL A 699 26.91 21.93 -5.52
N ILE A 700 25.96 21.78 -6.44
CA ILE A 700 24.55 21.50 -6.15
C ILE A 700 24.30 20.02 -6.38
N TYR A 701 23.87 19.32 -5.33
CA TYR A 701 23.54 17.89 -5.40
C TYR A 701 22.06 17.66 -5.67
N GLU A 702 21.78 16.48 -6.21
CA GLU A 702 20.43 15.98 -6.36
C GLU A 702 19.69 15.91 -5.02
N GLY A 703 18.43 16.32 -5.07
CA GLY A 703 17.55 16.45 -3.94
C GLY A 703 16.36 15.49 -3.98
N GLN A 704 15.29 15.87 -3.29
CA GLN A 704 14.03 15.14 -3.25
C GLN A 704 12.84 16.06 -3.52
N ALA A 705 11.83 15.52 -4.23
CA ALA A 705 10.57 16.21 -4.48
C ALA A 705 9.58 15.94 -3.34
N MET A 706 8.85 17.00 -2.96
CA MET A 706 7.97 17.03 -1.80
C MET A 706 6.57 17.52 -2.16
N ARG A 707 5.56 16.94 -1.51
CA ARG A 707 4.15 17.31 -1.69
C ARG A 707 3.73 18.51 -0.87
N ASP A 708 4.44 18.81 0.21
CA ASP A 708 4.17 19.94 1.11
C ASP A 708 5.42 20.31 1.92
N VAL A 709 5.29 21.33 2.78
CA VAL A 709 6.39 21.82 3.64
C VAL A 709 6.90 20.70 4.54
N PHE A 710 8.13 20.25 4.28
CA PHE A 710 8.81 19.19 5.04
C PHE A 710 8.02 17.85 5.12
N LYS A 711 7.05 17.62 4.21
CA LYS A 711 6.19 16.42 4.21
C LYS A 711 5.95 15.86 2.81
N GLY A 712 5.75 14.54 2.78
CA GLY A 712 5.33 13.83 1.57
C GLY A 712 6.39 13.83 0.48
N ILE A 713 7.61 13.41 0.83
CA ILE A 713 8.66 13.03 -0.13
C ILE A 713 8.08 11.99 -1.10
N PHE A 714 8.34 12.12 -2.39
CA PHE A 714 7.78 11.18 -3.39
C PHE A 714 8.74 10.80 -4.53
N GLY A 715 10.01 11.18 -4.45
CA GLY A 715 11.03 10.78 -5.42
C GLY A 715 12.23 11.70 -5.39
N ARG A 716 13.28 11.33 -6.13
CA ARG A 716 14.44 12.20 -6.34
C ARG A 716 14.10 13.35 -7.28
N ALA A 717 14.77 14.47 -7.06
CA ALA A 717 14.52 15.70 -7.79
C ALA A 717 15.82 16.45 -8.02
N LYS A 718 16.08 16.80 -9.28
CA LYS A 718 17.05 17.84 -9.62
C LYS A 718 16.29 19.16 -9.60
N TRP A 719 16.72 20.09 -8.75
CA TRP A 719 16.12 21.42 -8.65
C TRP A 719 16.36 22.18 -9.95
N ASN A 720 15.33 22.90 -10.43
CA ASN A 720 15.43 23.74 -11.62
C ASN A 720 15.44 25.21 -11.18
N GLY A 721 16.55 25.90 -11.39
CA GLY A 721 16.71 27.31 -11.05
C GLY A 721 18.13 27.82 -11.27
N VAL A 722 18.41 29.00 -10.73
CA VAL A 722 19.73 29.63 -10.74
C VAL A 722 20.09 30.03 -9.32
N MET A 723 21.23 29.59 -8.81
CA MET A 723 21.75 30.01 -7.52
C MET A 723 22.60 31.26 -7.67
N ARG A 724 22.34 32.31 -6.89
CA ARG A 724 23.11 33.56 -6.90
C ARG A 724 23.92 33.69 -5.63
N TYR A 725 25.22 33.90 -5.80
CA TYR A 725 26.15 33.91 -4.68
C TYR A 725 27.37 34.79 -4.96
N ARG A 726 28.15 35.07 -3.92
CA ARG A 726 29.45 35.75 -4.02
C ARG A 726 30.49 35.01 -3.20
N ILE A 727 31.74 35.06 -3.64
CA ILE A 727 32.90 34.54 -2.89
C ILE A 727 33.30 35.60 -1.86
N ILE A 728 33.66 35.15 -0.66
CA ILE A 728 34.12 36.00 0.45
C ILE A 728 35.64 35.97 0.54
#